data_AF-A0AAE3AKD2-F1
#
_entry.id   AF-A0AAE3AKD2-F1
#
_cell.length_a   1.000
_cell.length_b   1.000
_cell.length_c   1.000
_cell.angle_alpha   90.00
_cell.angle_beta   90.00
_cell.angle_gamma   90.00
#
_symmetry.space_group_name_H-M   'P 1'
#
loop_
_entity.id
_entity.type
_entity.pdbx_description
1 polymer ?
#
loop_
_entity_poly.entity_id
_entity_poly.type
_entity_poly.pdbx_seq_one_letter_code
_entity_poly.pdbx_strand_id
1 'polypeptide(L)'
;MQYRKRMLQKKGTALLLSALLLASALPLAAYAEEVSAKTTEYVNFRSGPGTNYSSQGIIASGTTITVTDTSNSEWYAVRLSNGSTGYIYAEYISMSTGGSTSNGEERSAKTTEYVNFRSGPGTNYNSKGVIALGTTVTVTDTSNAQWYAVRLSNGSTGYIFAEYISFTGSNTPSATAAPTQAPSNGSEQTAKTTEYVNFRSGPGTNYSSKGVIALGTTVTVTDTSNSEWYAVRLSNGSTGYIFAQYLKLNSSSSATATPAPTQAPSGSEQSAKTTEYVNFRSGPGTNYSSKGVIALGTTVTVTDTSNSEWYAVRLSNGSTGYIFAQYLKLNSSSSATATPAPTQAPSGSEQSAKTTEYVNFRSGPGTNYSSKGVIASGTTVTVTDRSNSQWYAVRLANGSTGYIFAQYLKVTGTSSATPTPTQAPSNDGTVQAKLTADVNLRRGAGTNYGVIKVIGTGTTVTVTDASNSQWYKVKLSDGTEGYLFSEYLKVTSGNIDSAKPSATPTPTPAPSNGTVQAKTTSDLNVRKGPGTSYGIIKVIDMNVNVTVTEATNSSWYKVKLSDGTEGYLAAQYLKITSGDINSVKPGNSGDDNTNNGNNSNAPATDEYVRVTVGLNLRSEPNTSCKVLTVLSTGTVLNVLDRKTSGWVHVRTTGGAEGYVSAEYVTAYDPSSSSASISVSSVDLAQYKTIYIQASSSGSVTWESSDASVATAKAGVSGQLFIYGAAPGTAKITAKSANGTALATVSVTVSAPEAVRFAYTTPNIITAGSSFNLKAVTDTQKSAVRFEIDGVGTYDTTSYDSESQGDNNVRIFSASATISTPGTYTVRAYSSSGGGYSSDYREFTILVVSTTDSDTTTGESRRVSDSMLDNIASYEGYVPQVSPDTLAGNIPTVGYGYVVSKNTTFYNNLTRSEAKAMLADTVNRGSYTTEINRFISSNGLLMSQCQFDALASFSYNVGAGYWNGSGNCYVRTVIMNTVVPPQDLSSSNPYGGKVTASTLPMYQDHSASSTQITTLKISTSVNILDYYRDSSTKQSWYKVSASGKSGWVRAGDVAFNSTSGLTHDLNYVDAYTFGSNLLDWHVAGGNCYIGLYYRRLAEAKVFSYGNYAEASPSNGNYKKNTYGYKVPSCL
;
A
#
# COMPACT_ATOMS: atom_id res chain seq x y z
N MET A 1 53.72 -24.56 43.24
CA MET A 1 54.40 -24.11 41.99
C MET A 1 53.89 -22.73 41.60
N GLN A 2 54.64 -22.00 40.78
CA GLN A 2 54.43 -20.59 40.35
C GLN A 2 52.96 -20.33 39.93
N TYR A 3 52.21 -19.29 40.36
CA TYR A 3 52.39 -17.82 40.30
C TYR A 3 52.58 -17.28 38.86
N ARG A 4 51.57 -16.66 38.20
CA ARG A 4 50.89 -15.35 38.40
C ARG A 4 51.71 -14.10 38.01
N LYS A 5 50.98 -13.12 37.45
CA LYS A 5 51.30 -11.69 37.16
C LYS A 5 52.08 -11.45 35.86
N ARG A 6 51.64 -10.56 34.95
CA ARG A 6 51.25 -9.12 35.01
C ARG A 6 52.50 -8.22 34.91
N MET A 7 52.30 -7.03 34.33
CA MET A 7 53.17 -5.84 34.30
C MET A 7 53.88 -5.60 32.96
N LEU A 8 54.10 -4.38 32.47
CA LEU A 8 53.54 -3.01 32.60
C LEU A 8 54.69 -2.07 32.20
N GLN A 9 54.37 -0.93 31.56
CA GLN A 9 55.04 0.37 31.70
C GLN A 9 56.56 0.52 31.38
N LYS A 10 56.85 1.53 30.54
CA LYS A 10 57.27 2.89 30.97
C LYS A 10 56.68 3.90 29.97
N LYS A 11 55.98 5.00 30.31
CA LYS A 11 56.09 6.07 31.35
C LYS A 11 57.05 7.22 30.98
N GLY A 12 56.56 8.45 31.16
CA GLY A 12 57.32 9.71 31.27
C GLY A 12 56.90 10.77 30.25
N THR A 13 55.91 11.68 30.39
CA THR A 13 55.34 12.52 31.48
C THR A 13 56.16 13.73 31.96
N ALA A 14 55.72 14.93 31.59
CA ALA A 14 55.87 16.25 32.24
C ALA A 14 55.07 17.28 31.37
N LEU A 15 54.43 18.36 31.83
CA LEU A 15 54.03 18.99 33.12
C LEU A 15 53.11 20.17 32.67
N LEU A 16 51.91 20.51 33.20
CA LEU A 16 51.48 21.02 34.51
C LEU A 16 49.92 20.99 34.54
N LEU A 17 49.27 20.47 35.58
CA LEU A 17 48.72 21.20 36.75
C LEU A 17 47.63 22.26 36.48
N SER A 18 46.38 21.81 36.50
CA SER A 18 45.32 22.42 37.32
C SER A 18 44.23 21.38 37.56
N ALA A 19 44.15 20.82 38.77
CA ALA A 19 43.29 19.68 39.08
C ALA A 19 42.47 19.93 40.34
N LEU A 20 41.15 19.67 40.28
CA LEU A 20 40.48 18.89 41.32
C LEU A 20 39.16 18.27 40.82
N LEU A 21 38.93 17.03 41.26
CA LEU A 21 37.64 16.30 41.28
C LEU A 21 37.01 15.89 39.93
N LEU A 22 37.59 14.80 39.38
CA LEU A 22 36.89 13.83 38.54
C LEU A 22 35.71 13.20 39.30
N ALA A 23 34.57 12.97 38.62
CA ALA A 23 34.13 11.62 38.21
C ALA A 23 32.75 11.64 37.53
N SER A 24 32.49 10.62 36.71
CA SER A 24 31.20 10.27 36.07
C SER A 24 30.47 11.35 35.25
N ALA A 25 30.75 11.35 33.95
CA ALA A 25 29.72 11.36 32.91
C ALA A 25 30.32 10.85 31.59
N LEU A 26 30.15 9.55 31.32
CA LEU A 26 30.02 9.13 29.92
C LEU A 26 28.80 9.88 29.35
N PRO A 27 28.83 10.40 28.12
CA PRO A 27 27.59 10.64 27.41
C PRO A 27 26.91 9.27 27.28
N LEU A 28 25.84 9.03 28.05
CA LEU A 28 24.92 7.98 27.67
C LEU A 28 24.37 8.42 26.32
N ALA A 29 24.62 7.60 25.29
CA ALA A 29 23.85 7.71 24.07
C ALA A 29 22.38 7.55 24.47
N ALA A 30 21.59 8.59 24.23
CA ALA A 30 20.14 8.46 24.27
C ALA A 30 19.79 7.53 23.10
N TYR A 31 19.56 6.26 23.41
CA TYR A 31 19.06 5.31 22.43
C TYR A 31 17.67 5.77 22.03
N ALA A 32 17.52 6.20 20.77
CA ALA A 32 16.21 6.27 20.14
C ALA A 32 15.61 4.86 20.19
N GLU A 33 14.34 4.76 20.58
CA GLU A 33 13.66 3.48 20.69
C GLU A 33 13.50 2.88 19.29
N GLU A 34 14.22 1.80 19.00
CA GLU A 34 14.31 1.20 17.67
C GLU A 34 13.00 0.48 17.30
N VAL A 35 12.16 1.11 16.47
CA VAL A 35 10.84 0.59 16.10
C VAL A 35 10.94 -0.36 14.91
N SER A 36 10.40 -1.57 15.06
CA SER A 36 10.29 -2.54 13.96
C SER A 36 9.15 -2.14 13.01
N ALA A 37 9.47 -1.96 11.74
CA ALA A 37 8.54 -1.54 10.70
C ALA A 37 8.69 -2.41 9.44
N LYS A 38 7.77 -2.25 8.49
CA LYS A 38 7.86 -2.89 7.17
C LYS A 38 7.68 -1.87 6.06
N THR A 39 8.39 -2.08 4.96
CA THR A 39 8.11 -1.34 3.73
C THR A 39 6.72 -1.70 3.19
N THR A 40 5.95 -0.72 2.72
CA THR A 40 4.64 -0.97 2.10
C THR A 40 4.77 -1.34 0.62
N GLU A 41 5.79 -0.84 -0.06
CA GLU A 41 6.07 -1.09 -1.47
C GLU A 41 7.58 -1.23 -1.75
N TYR A 42 7.97 -1.32 -3.03
CA TYR A 42 9.37 -1.31 -3.44
C TYR A 42 9.94 0.11 -3.31
N VAL A 43 10.92 0.31 -2.43
CA VAL A 43 11.40 1.66 -2.08
C VAL A 43 12.91 1.81 -2.19
N ASN A 44 13.35 2.99 -2.61
CA ASN A 44 14.76 3.35 -2.67
C ASN A 44 15.32 3.59 -1.26
N PHE A 45 16.36 2.84 -0.91
CA PHE A 45 17.18 3.04 0.28
C PHE A 45 18.30 4.02 -0.07
N ARG A 46 18.37 5.17 0.61
CA ARG A 46 19.25 6.29 0.21
C ARG A 46 20.28 6.65 1.27
N SER A 47 21.38 7.24 0.81
CA SER A 47 22.46 7.75 1.68
C SER A 47 22.08 8.97 2.53
N GLY A 48 20.91 9.59 2.30
CA GLY A 48 20.40 10.74 3.04
C GLY A 48 18.90 10.99 2.80
N PRO A 49 18.27 11.86 3.60
CA PRO A 49 16.83 12.13 3.56
C PRO A 49 16.45 13.05 2.39
N GLY A 50 16.25 12.48 1.20
CA GLY A 50 15.80 13.20 0.01
C GLY A 50 16.05 12.47 -1.30
N THR A 51 15.31 12.83 -2.35
CA THR A 51 15.43 12.20 -3.69
C THR A 51 16.74 12.55 -4.43
N ASN A 52 17.41 13.62 -4.00
CA ASN A 52 18.72 14.09 -4.46
C ASN A 52 19.90 13.29 -3.87
N TYR A 53 19.69 12.49 -2.82
CA TYR A 53 20.72 11.61 -2.25
C TYR A 53 20.84 10.31 -3.05
N SER A 54 22.05 9.78 -3.16
CA SER A 54 22.32 8.55 -3.93
C SER A 54 21.56 7.34 -3.38
N SER A 55 20.94 6.57 -4.27
CA SER A 55 20.34 5.28 -3.92
C SER A 55 21.45 4.26 -3.65
N GLN A 56 21.39 3.62 -2.49
CA GLN A 56 22.26 2.53 -2.04
C GLN A 56 21.64 1.15 -2.33
N GLY A 57 20.38 1.10 -2.76
CA GLY A 57 19.67 -0.12 -3.15
C GLY A 57 18.16 0.09 -3.21
N ILE A 58 17.44 -0.93 -3.70
CA ILE A 58 15.97 -0.98 -3.65
C ILE A 58 15.59 -2.08 -2.66
N ILE A 59 14.71 -1.76 -1.73
CA ILE A 59 14.17 -2.68 -0.72
C ILE A 59 12.78 -3.12 -1.19
N ALA A 60 12.53 -4.44 -1.18
CA ALA A 60 11.25 -5.00 -1.59
C ALA A 60 10.12 -4.69 -0.60
N SER A 61 8.87 -4.65 -1.07
CA SER A 61 7.67 -4.56 -0.21
C SER A 61 7.65 -5.64 0.87
N GLY A 62 7.17 -5.29 2.07
CA GLY A 62 7.04 -6.18 3.22
C GLY A 62 8.34 -6.52 3.93
N THR A 63 9.48 -5.96 3.52
CA THR A 63 10.79 -6.16 4.16
C THR A 63 10.78 -5.56 5.56
N THR A 64 11.11 -6.36 6.58
CA THR A 64 11.28 -5.87 7.94
C THR A 64 12.53 -4.98 8.03
N ILE A 65 12.34 -3.77 8.54
CA ILE A 65 13.38 -2.76 8.77
C ILE A 65 13.29 -2.26 10.21
N THR A 66 14.40 -1.77 10.74
CA THR A 66 14.42 -1.08 12.04
C THR A 66 14.46 0.42 11.79
N VAL A 67 13.45 1.17 12.21
CA VAL A 67 13.46 2.63 12.18
C VAL A 67 14.30 3.12 13.37
N THR A 68 15.33 3.92 13.07
CA THR A 68 16.31 4.41 14.06
C THR A 68 16.20 5.92 14.29
N ASP A 69 15.58 6.68 13.38
CA ASP A 69 15.23 8.08 13.60
C ASP A 69 14.00 8.49 12.75
N THR A 70 13.07 9.22 13.37
CA THR A 70 11.85 9.80 12.77
C THR A 70 11.83 11.33 12.85
N SER A 71 12.94 11.98 13.23
CA SER A 71 13.09 13.44 13.35
C SER A 71 12.75 14.21 12.06
N ASN A 72 12.86 13.55 10.90
CA ASN A 72 12.39 14.04 9.61
C ASN A 72 11.06 13.34 9.25
N SER A 73 9.99 14.11 9.12
CA SER A 73 8.63 13.61 8.87
C SER A 73 8.39 13.00 7.48
N GLU A 74 9.31 13.22 6.53
CA GLU A 74 9.21 12.72 5.16
C GLU A 74 10.19 11.57 4.89
N TRP A 75 11.32 11.49 5.62
CA TRP A 75 12.37 10.48 5.40
C TRP A 75 12.91 9.95 6.72
N TYR A 76 12.60 8.70 7.06
CA TYR A 76 13.11 8.06 8.28
C TYR A 76 14.48 7.45 8.06
N ALA A 77 15.36 7.56 9.07
CA ALA A 77 16.60 6.80 9.11
C ALA A 77 16.29 5.38 9.56
N VAL A 78 16.84 4.38 8.87
CA VAL A 78 16.54 2.97 9.10
C VAL A 78 17.79 2.09 8.99
N ARG A 79 17.75 0.94 9.66
CA ARG A 79 18.76 -0.12 9.60
C ARG A 79 18.15 -1.42 9.07
N LEU A 80 18.88 -2.09 8.17
CA LEU A 80 18.51 -3.38 7.61
C LEU A 80 19.05 -4.55 8.45
N SER A 81 18.51 -5.75 8.24
CA SER A 81 18.92 -6.99 8.91
C SER A 81 20.39 -7.37 8.68
N ASN A 82 21.01 -6.89 7.60
CA ASN A 82 22.44 -7.06 7.33
C ASN A 82 23.34 -6.00 8.00
N GLY A 83 22.78 -5.09 8.81
CA GLY A 83 23.49 -4.01 9.49
C GLY A 83 23.65 -2.70 8.71
N SER A 84 23.25 -2.64 7.44
CA SER A 84 23.34 -1.42 6.61
C SER A 84 22.40 -0.33 7.12
N THR A 85 22.84 0.93 7.12
CA THR A 85 22.07 2.11 7.56
C THR A 85 21.89 3.12 6.42
N GLY A 86 20.73 3.76 6.37
CA GLY A 86 20.32 4.69 5.31
C GLY A 86 18.91 5.23 5.53
N TYR A 87 18.32 5.88 4.54
CA TYR A 87 17.04 6.58 4.65
C TYR A 87 16.00 6.02 3.68
N ILE A 88 14.74 5.98 4.13
CA ILE A 88 13.56 5.56 3.36
C ILE A 88 12.47 6.62 3.53
N TYR A 89 11.76 6.95 2.45
CA TYR A 89 10.64 7.91 2.49
C TYR A 89 9.48 7.34 3.33
N ALA A 90 9.00 8.13 4.29
CA ALA A 90 8.17 7.71 5.41
C ALA A 90 6.80 7.14 4.98
N GLU A 91 6.22 7.65 3.89
CA GLU A 91 4.97 7.15 3.30
C GLU A 91 5.07 5.67 2.87
N TYR A 92 6.29 5.19 2.62
CA TYR A 92 6.57 3.81 2.24
C TYR A 92 6.92 2.90 3.42
N ILE A 93 6.71 3.35 4.66
CA ILE A 93 7.04 2.63 5.90
C ILE A 93 5.77 2.45 6.75
N SER A 94 5.27 1.22 6.82
CA SER A 94 4.25 0.81 7.79
C SER A 94 4.92 0.48 9.12
N MET A 95 4.77 1.36 10.10
CA MET A 95 5.19 1.07 11.47
C MET A 95 4.16 0.17 12.15
N SER A 96 4.62 -0.93 12.74
CA SER A 96 3.74 -1.89 13.40
C SER A 96 3.36 -1.41 14.81
N THR A 97 2.36 -0.53 14.92
CA THR A 97 1.79 -0.13 16.22
C THR A 97 1.03 -1.31 16.85
N GLY A 98 1.73 -2.09 17.67
CA GLY A 98 1.11 -3.11 18.52
C GLY A 98 0.32 -2.46 19.65
N GLY A 99 -1.01 -2.44 19.54
CA GLY A 99 -1.88 -1.93 20.60
C GLY A 99 -3.32 -1.69 20.15
N SER A 100 -4.20 -2.65 20.39
CA SER A 100 -5.65 -2.42 20.32
C SER A 100 -6.10 -1.54 21.48
N THR A 101 -6.93 -0.52 21.24
CA THR A 101 -8.20 -0.28 21.98
C THR A 101 -9.02 0.86 21.35
N SER A 102 -10.30 0.91 21.71
CA SER A 102 -11.39 1.59 21.02
C SER A 102 -11.81 2.93 21.67
N ASN A 103 -12.75 3.60 20.97
CA ASN A 103 -13.63 4.70 21.41
C ASN A 103 -13.24 6.14 21.05
N GLY A 104 -13.27 6.44 19.75
CA GLY A 104 -14.10 7.58 19.31
C GLY A 104 -15.54 7.07 19.16
N GLU A 105 -16.52 7.70 19.81
CA GLU A 105 -17.93 7.28 19.67
C GLU A 105 -18.40 7.48 18.23
N GLU A 106 -18.81 6.39 17.57
CA GLU A 106 -19.49 6.46 16.29
C GLU A 106 -20.85 7.16 16.45
N ARG A 107 -21.00 8.34 15.84
CA ARG A 107 -22.23 9.13 15.96
C ARG A 107 -23.01 9.13 14.65
N SER A 108 -24.29 8.79 14.73
CA SER A 108 -25.21 8.88 13.60
C SER A 108 -25.54 10.35 13.31
N ALA A 109 -25.45 10.73 12.05
CA ALA A 109 -25.74 12.07 11.56
C ALA A 109 -26.45 12.00 10.21
N LYS A 110 -27.07 13.10 9.77
CA LYS A 110 -27.68 13.23 8.45
C LYS A 110 -27.08 14.37 7.67
N THR A 111 -26.91 14.16 6.37
CA THR A 111 -26.52 15.24 5.45
C THR A 111 -27.61 16.31 5.38
N THR A 112 -27.23 17.58 5.46
CA THR A 112 -28.15 18.74 5.38
C THR A 112 -28.36 19.23 3.95
N GLU A 113 -27.62 18.69 2.97
CA GLU A 113 -27.78 18.93 1.53
C GLU A 113 -27.12 17.81 0.69
N TYR A 114 -27.13 17.95 -0.64
CA TYR A 114 -26.40 17.04 -1.54
C TYR A 114 -24.91 17.35 -1.50
N VAL A 115 -24.09 16.42 -0.98
CA VAL A 115 -22.70 16.70 -0.61
C VAL A 115 -21.70 15.71 -1.22
N ASN A 116 -20.52 16.22 -1.61
CA ASN A 116 -19.41 15.39 -2.09
C ASN A 116 -18.77 14.61 -0.94
N PHE A 117 -18.73 13.29 -1.07
CA PHE A 117 -17.99 12.37 -0.20
C PHE A 117 -16.62 12.12 -0.84
N ARG A 118 -15.54 12.49 -0.16
CA ARG A 118 -14.18 12.59 -0.75
C ARG A 118 -13.20 11.57 -0.18
N SER A 119 -12.10 11.33 -0.88
CA SER A 119 -11.02 10.44 -0.41
C SER A 119 -10.18 11.02 0.74
N GLY A 120 -10.22 12.33 0.97
CA GLY A 120 -9.48 13.02 2.04
C GLY A 120 -10.15 14.34 2.48
N PRO A 121 -9.73 14.93 3.60
CA PRO A 121 -10.35 16.10 4.21
C PRO A 121 -9.96 17.42 3.51
N GLY A 122 -10.46 17.62 2.29
CA GLY A 122 -10.19 18.83 1.50
C GLY A 122 -10.85 18.81 0.12
N THR A 123 -11.04 19.98 -0.49
CA THR A 123 -11.65 20.12 -1.83
C THR A 123 -10.75 19.61 -2.97
N ASN A 124 -9.44 19.52 -2.73
CA ASN A 124 -8.41 18.98 -3.62
C ASN A 124 -8.37 17.45 -3.67
N TYR A 125 -9.07 16.75 -2.76
CA TYR A 125 -9.17 15.29 -2.78
C TYR A 125 -10.30 14.81 -3.70
N ASN A 126 -10.05 13.74 -4.44
CA ASN A 126 -11.00 13.16 -5.40
C ASN A 126 -12.36 12.85 -4.74
N SER A 127 -13.44 13.21 -5.43
CA SER A 127 -14.80 12.81 -5.02
C SER A 127 -14.99 11.32 -5.27
N LYS A 128 -15.36 10.58 -4.23
CA LYS A 128 -15.78 9.18 -4.28
C LYS A 128 -17.26 9.02 -4.64
N GLY A 129 -18.03 10.11 -4.64
CA GLY A 129 -19.45 10.14 -4.98
C GLY A 129 -20.18 11.34 -4.35
N VAL A 130 -21.44 11.54 -4.74
CA VAL A 130 -22.33 12.53 -4.13
C VAL A 130 -23.35 11.82 -3.25
N ILE A 131 -23.47 12.26 -2.00
CA ILE A 131 -24.41 11.75 -1.01
C ILE A 131 -25.64 12.64 -1.02
N ALA A 132 -26.82 12.04 -1.13
CA ALA A 132 -28.07 12.79 -1.21
C ALA A 132 -28.39 13.53 0.10
N LEU A 133 -29.15 14.62 0.01
CA LEU A 133 -29.75 15.32 1.15
C LEU A 133 -30.51 14.33 2.06
N GLY A 134 -30.32 14.42 3.37
CA GLY A 134 -31.02 13.61 4.38
C GLY A 134 -30.46 12.19 4.57
N THR A 135 -29.38 11.82 3.88
CA THR A 135 -28.75 10.51 4.01
C THR A 135 -28.13 10.35 5.39
N THR A 136 -28.44 9.25 6.07
CA THR A 136 -27.79 8.89 7.34
C THR A 136 -26.36 8.42 7.09
N VAL A 137 -25.41 8.98 7.83
CA VAL A 137 -23.99 8.59 7.82
C VAL A 137 -23.50 8.38 9.26
N THR A 138 -22.50 7.54 9.44
CA THR A 138 -21.80 7.39 10.72
C THR A 138 -20.55 8.26 10.71
N VAL A 139 -20.46 9.27 11.59
CA VAL A 139 -19.24 10.04 11.79
C VAL A 139 -18.28 9.21 12.64
N THR A 140 -17.09 8.93 12.10
CA THR A 140 -16.05 8.09 12.70
C THR A 140 -14.86 8.89 13.22
N ASP A 141 -14.63 10.09 12.70
CA ASP A 141 -13.66 11.03 13.27
C ASP A 141 -14.10 12.50 13.06
N THR A 142 -13.87 13.32 14.09
CA THR A 142 -14.13 14.77 14.15
C THR A 142 -12.87 15.59 14.46
N SER A 143 -11.69 14.96 14.45
CA SER A 143 -10.38 15.58 14.68
C SER A 143 -10.10 16.77 13.76
N ASN A 144 -10.67 16.77 12.56
CA ASN A 144 -10.67 17.90 11.63
C ASN A 144 -12.03 18.63 11.70
N ALA A 145 -11.99 19.89 12.15
CA ALA A 145 -13.18 20.73 12.39
C ALA A 145 -13.92 21.17 11.12
N GLN A 146 -13.31 21.03 9.92
CA GLN A 146 -13.92 21.40 8.64
C GLN A 146 -14.35 20.18 7.82
N TRP A 147 -13.77 18.99 8.07
CA TRP A 147 -14.07 17.77 7.33
C TRP A 147 -14.15 16.58 8.27
N TYR A 148 -15.33 16.02 8.43
CA TYR A 148 -15.54 14.82 9.24
C TYR A 148 -15.23 13.56 8.43
N ALA A 149 -14.51 12.63 9.04
CA ALA A 149 -14.40 11.27 8.50
C ALA A 149 -15.73 10.55 8.77
N VAL A 150 -16.30 9.98 7.73
CA VAL A 150 -17.60 9.32 7.75
C VAL A 150 -17.55 7.95 7.10
N ARG A 151 -18.39 7.05 7.60
CA ARG A 151 -18.70 5.74 7.02
C ARG A 151 -20.16 5.73 6.57
N LEU A 152 -20.38 5.32 5.32
CA LEU A 152 -21.71 5.14 4.75
C LEU A 152 -22.27 3.75 5.13
N SER A 153 -23.57 3.53 4.92
CA SER A 153 -24.24 2.25 5.19
C SER A 153 -23.69 1.08 4.34
N ASN A 154 -23.04 1.35 3.22
CA ASN A 154 -22.37 0.36 2.36
C ASN A 154 -20.88 0.13 2.73
N GLY A 155 -20.48 0.48 3.96
CA GLY A 155 -19.10 0.31 4.45
C GLY A 155 -18.08 1.32 3.92
N SER A 156 -18.40 2.11 2.88
CA SER A 156 -17.47 3.06 2.28
C SER A 156 -17.05 4.15 3.27
N THR A 157 -15.75 4.37 3.41
CA THR A 157 -15.17 5.45 4.24
C THR A 157 -14.60 6.58 3.40
N GLY A 158 -14.69 7.80 3.93
CA GLY A 158 -14.27 9.02 3.25
C GLY A 158 -14.62 10.25 4.08
N TYR A 159 -14.55 11.44 3.48
CA TYR A 159 -14.71 12.70 4.20
C TYR A 159 -15.86 13.53 3.63
N ILE A 160 -16.65 14.11 4.51
CA ILE A 160 -17.71 15.09 4.18
C ILE A 160 -17.41 16.38 4.92
N PHE A 161 -17.63 17.53 4.26
CA PHE A 161 -17.44 18.84 4.87
C PHE A 161 -18.42 19.05 6.03
N ALA A 162 -17.91 19.45 7.18
CA ALA A 162 -18.60 19.37 8.47
C ALA A 162 -19.90 20.18 8.54
N GLU A 163 -19.97 21.32 7.83
CA GLU A 163 -21.16 22.18 7.74
C GLU A 163 -22.36 21.46 7.12
N TYR A 164 -22.13 20.43 6.31
CA TYR A 164 -23.17 19.65 5.65
C TYR A 164 -23.61 18.41 6.44
N ILE A 165 -23.26 18.30 7.72
CA ILE A 165 -23.56 17.17 8.60
C ILE A 165 -24.29 17.65 9.87
N SER A 166 -25.50 17.15 10.09
CA SER A 166 -26.30 17.42 11.29
C SER A 166 -26.45 16.16 12.15
N PHE A 167 -26.14 16.26 13.44
CA PHE A 167 -26.36 15.17 14.39
C PHE A 167 -27.83 15.15 14.83
N THR A 168 -28.45 13.96 14.90
CA THR A 168 -29.86 13.81 15.29
C THR A 168 -30.08 14.20 16.75
N GLY A 169 -30.74 15.34 16.98
CA GLY A 169 -31.00 15.90 18.33
C GLY A 169 -31.12 17.42 18.40
N SER A 170 -30.89 18.15 17.30
CA SER A 170 -30.98 19.61 17.22
C SER A 170 -32.11 20.07 16.29
N ASN A 171 -32.93 21.03 16.75
CA ASN A 171 -34.09 21.55 16.00
C ASN A 171 -33.70 22.56 14.90
N THR A 172 -34.49 22.62 13.83
CA THR A 172 -34.41 23.60 12.71
C THR A 172 -35.28 24.84 12.98
N PRO A 173 -35.11 25.95 12.22
CA PRO A 173 -36.08 26.19 11.13
C PRO A 173 -35.61 27.03 9.90
N SER A 174 -36.02 26.54 8.71
CA SER A 174 -36.63 27.26 7.55
C SER A 174 -35.93 28.41 6.77
N ALA A 175 -36.50 28.71 5.58
CA ALA A 175 -35.91 29.44 4.46
C ALA A 175 -36.58 30.80 4.13
N THR A 176 -36.00 31.61 3.21
CA THR A 176 -36.69 32.76 2.57
C THR A 176 -36.22 33.05 1.13
N ALA A 177 -37.11 33.68 0.35
CA ALA A 177 -37.29 33.79 -1.11
C ALA A 177 -36.22 34.46 -2.03
N ALA A 178 -36.46 34.32 -3.35
CA ALA A 178 -35.83 35.04 -4.48
C ALA A 178 -36.56 36.39 -4.80
N PRO A 179 -35.98 37.30 -5.62
CA PRO A 179 -36.05 37.23 -7.11
C PRO A 179 -34.67 37.56 -7.77
N THR A 180 -34.42 37.91 -9.05
CA THR A 180 -35.22 38.35 -10.24
C THR A 180 -34.51 37.95 -11.57
N GLN A 181 -34.89 38.50 -12.74
CA GLN A 181 -34.21 38.36 -14.05
C GLN A 181 -33.55 39.65 -14.54
N ALA A 182 -32.45 39.55 -15.32
CA ALA A 182 -32.04 40.39 -16.48
C ALA A 182 -30.67 39.90 -17.03
N PRO A 183 -30.22 40.32 -18.23
CA PRO A 183 -30.90 40.41 -19.53
C PRO A 183 -30.23 39.52 -20.61
N SER A 184 -30.89 39.27 -21.75
CA SER A 184 -30.26 38.53 -22.87
C SER A 184 -29.52 39.45 -23.83
N ASN A 185 -28.20 39.27 -23.99
CA ASN A 185 -27.46 39.77 -25.14
C ASN A 185 -26.13 39.00 -25.33
N GLY A 186 -26.23 37.81 -25.89
CA GLY A 186 -25.09 36.96 -26.25
C GLY A 186 -25.52 35.95 -27.28
N SER A 187 -24.64 35.60 -28.23
CA SER A 187 -24.92 34.54 -29.20
C SER A 187 -25.12 33.21 -28.44
N GLU A 188 -26.30 32.59 -28.53
CA GLU A 188 -26.53 31.30 -27.89
C GLU A 188 -25.61 30.23 -28.51
N GLN A 189 -24.82 29.55 -27.68
CA GLN A 189 -23.88 28.51 -28.10
C GLN A 189 -24.18 27.20 -27.36
N THR A 190 -23.99 26.04 -28.00
CA THR A 190 -24.14 24.75 -27.29
C THR A 190 -22.83 24.34 -26.65
N ALA A 191 -22.90 23.84 -25.42
CA ALA A 191 -21.77 23.26 -24.70
C ALA A 191 -22.13 21.87 -24.16
N LYS A 192 -21.13 21.03 -23.93
CA LYS A 192 -21.28 19.80 -23.13
C LYS A 192 -20.53 19.93 -21.82
N THR A 193 -21.11 19.42 -20.74
CA THR A 193 -20.44 19.33 -19.45
C THR A 193 -19.28 18.33 -19.52
N THR A 194 -18.12 18.68 -18.95
CA THR A 194 -16.92 17.82 -18.93
C THR A 194 -16.81 16.97 -17.66
N GLU A 195 -17.72 17.15 -16.71
CA GLU A 195 -17.91 16.34 -15.51
C GLU A 195 -19.32 16.54 -14.92
N TYR A 196 -19.63 15.90 -13.80
CA TYR A 196 -20.86 16.15 -13.03
C TYR A 196 -20.76 17.52 -12.33
N VAL A 197 -21.63 18.46 -12.70
CA VAL A 197 -21.48 19.86 -12.30
C VAL A 197 -22.72 20.44 -11.63
N ASN A 198 -22.50 21.29 -10.60
CA ASN A 198 -23.57 22.00 -9.92
C ASN A 198 -24.16 23.12 -10.81
N PHE A 199 -25.47 23.09 -11.00
CA PHE A 199 -26.26 24.12 -11.63
C PHE A 199 -26.76 25.10 -10.55
N ARG A 200 -26.29 26.34 -10.54
CA ARG A 200 -26.54 27.29 -9.43
C ARG A 200 -27.51 28.41 -9.78
N SER A 201 -28.06 29.04 -8.75
CA SER A 201 -28.94 30.22 -8.86
C SER A 201 -28.21 31.52 -9.23
N GLY A 202 -26.88 31.58 -9.08
CA GLY A 202 -26.04 32.72 -9.43
C GLY A 202 -24.57 32.33 -9.70
N PRO A 203 -23.75 33.25 -10.22
CA PRO A 203 -22.37 33.01 -10.61
C PRO A 203 -21.42 33.03 -9.39
N GLY A 204 -21.35 31.91 -8.67
CA GLY A 204 -20.47 31.75 -7.51
C GLY A 204 -20.78 30.51 -6.68
N THR A 205 -19.81 30.04 -5.89
CA THR A 205 -19.97 28.86 -5.01
C THR A 205 -20.92 29.09 -3.83
N ASN A 206 -21.13 30.36 -3.45
CA ASN A 206 -22.05 30.81 -2.41
C ASN A 206 -23.53 30.87 -2.84
N TYR A 207 -23.84 30.66 -4.13
CA TYR A 207 -25.22 30.63 -4.61
C TYR A 207 -25.83 29.22 -4.52
N SER A 208 -27.10 29.13 -4.15
CA SER A 208 -27.81 27.87 -3.96
C SER A 208 -27.78 26.96 -5.20
N SER A 209 -27.55 25.67 -4.99
CA SER A 209 -27.63 24.68 -6.07
C SER A 209 -29.09 24.41 -6.44
N LYS A 210 -29.40 24.53 -7.73
CA LYS A 210 -30.69 24.19 -8.36
C LYS A 210 -30.70 22.74 -8.90
N GLY A 211 -29.60 22.01 -8.75
CA GLY A 211 -29.46 20.61 -9.18
C GLY A 211 -28.03 20.28 -9.61
N VAL A 212 -27.78 19.00 -9.91
CA VAL A 212 -26.52 18.53 -10.52
C VAL A 212 -26.81 18.08 -11.94
N ILE A 213 -26.00 18.53 -12.89
CA ILE A 213 -26.06 18.16 -14.30
C ILE A 213 -25.02 17.08 -14.56
N ALA A 214 -25.42 15.99 -15.21
CA ALA A 214 -24.55 14.86 -15.49
C ALA A 214 -23.44 15.21 -16.48
N LEU A 215 -22.30 14.52 -16.38
CA LEU A 215 -21.22 14.53 -17.38
C LEU A 215 -21.76 14.30 -18.80
N GLY A 216 -21.29 15.08 -19.78
CA GLY A 216 -21.67 14.96 -21.19
C GLY A 216 -23.03 15.58 -21.56
N THR A 217 -23.79 16.09 -20.58
CA THR A 217 -25.08 16.76 -20.83
C THR A 217 -24.89 17.99 -21.70
N THR A 218 -25.72 18.14 -22.72
CA THR A 218 -25.71 19.32 -23.60
C THR A 218 -26.54 20.43 -22.98
N VAL A 219 -25.95 21.62 -22.87
CA VAL A 219 -26.59 22.84 -22.34
C VAL A 219 -26.46 23.98 -23.36
N THR A 220 -27.40 24.93 -23.34
CA THR A 220 -27.25 26.17 -24.12
C THR A 220 -26.58 27.21 -23.24
N VAL A 221 -25.42 27.70 -23.61
CA VAL A 221 -24.77 28.85 -22.98
C VAL A 221 -25.41 30.13 -23.51
N THR A 222 -25.95 30.93 -22.61
CA THR A 222 -26.70 32.16 -22.91
C THR A 222 -25.94 33.43 -22.55
N ASP A 223 -24.93 33.34 -21.68
CA ASP A 223 -24.00 34.43 -21.40
C ASP A 223 -22.62 33.89 -20.94
N THR A 224 -21.55 34.49 -21.45
CA THR A 224 -20.14 34.25 -21.10
C THR A 224 -19.44 35.51 -20.59
N SER A 225 -20.18 36.56 -20.21
CA SER A 225 -19.65 37.83 -19.69
C SER A 225 -18.79 37.66 -18.44
N ASN A 226 -19.07 36.63 -17.64
CA ASN A 226 -18.24 36.19 -16.52
C ASN A 226 -17.35 35.01 -16.97
N SER A 227 -16.04 35.22 -16.92
CA SER A 227 -15.01 34.26 -17.37
C SER A 227 -14.93 32.97 -16.56
N GLU A 228 -15.53 32.95 -15.36
CA GLU A 228 -15.52 31.82 -14.44
C GLU A 228 -16.88 31.10 -14.38
N TRP A 229 -18.00 31.80 -14.56
CA TRP A 229 -19.35 31.23 -14.46
C TRP A 229 -20.22 31.63 -15.64
N TYR A 230 -20.59 30.67 -16.48
CA TYR A 230 -21.47 30.91 -17.63
C TYR A 230 -22.93 30.77 -17.23
N ALA A 231 -23.78 31.67 -17.72
CA ALA A 231 -25.23 31.51 -17.65
C ALA A 231 -25.67 30.50 -18.71
N VAL A 232 -26.54 29.57 -18.33
CA VAL A 232 -26.97 28.46 -19.19
C VAL A 232 -28.45 28.16 -19.05
N ARG A 233 -29.02 27.62 -20.13
CA ARG A 233 -30.38 27.08 -20.23
C ARG A 233 -30.34 25.58 -20.54
N LEU A 234 -31.06 24.80 -19.75
CA LEU A 234 -31.25 23.36 -19.94
C LEU A 234 -32.34 23.05 -20.98
N SER A 235 -32.35 21.82 -21.49
CA SER A 235 -33.37 21.34 -22.44
C SER A 235 -34.80 21.38 -21.90
N ASN A 236 -34.98 21.35 -20.57
CA ASN A 236 -36.27 21.52 -19.89
C ASN A 236 -36.67 22.99 -19.66
N GLY A 237 -35.93 23.95 -20.23
CA GLY A 237 -36.17 25.38 -20.09
C GLY A 237 -35.60 26.05 -18.82
N SER A 238 -35.06 25.28 -17.88
CA SER A 238 -34.50 25.83 -16.63
C SER A 238 -33.24 26.66 -16.89
N THR A 239 -33.14 27.84 -16.27
CA THR A 239 -31.97 28.73 -16.34
C THR A 239 -31.20 28.81 -15.02
N GLY A 240 -29.89 29.05 -15.10
CA GLY A 240 -28.97 29.10 -13.95
C GLY A 240 -27.51 29.22 -14.43
N TYR A 241 -26.56 29.00 -13.52
CA TYR A 241 -25.13 29.18 -13.79
C TYR A 241 -24.34 27.89 -13.61
N ILE A 242 -23.32 27.69 -14.46
CA ILE A 242 -22.36 26.59 -14.39
C ILE A 242 -20.93 27.17 -14.45
N PHE A 243 -20.01 26.60 -13.68
CA PHE A 243 -18.60 27.01 -13.69
C PHE A 243 -17.96 26.67 -15.05
N ALA A 244 -17.39 27.67 -15.73
CA ALA A 244 -17.01 27.64 -17.13
C ALA A 244 -15.97 26.57 -17.47
N GLN A 245 -15.06 26.25 -16.54
CA GLN A 245 -14.05 25.19 -16.74
C GLN A 245 -14.68 23.79 -16.95
N TYR A 246 -15.95 23.61 -16.56
CA TYR A 246 -16.69 22.37 -16.70
C TYR A 246 -17.57 22.33 -17.96
N LEU A 247 -17.44 23.31 -18.86
CA LEU A 247 -18.19 23.40 -20.12
C LEU A 247 -17.25 23.40 -21.33
N LYS A 248 -17.37 22.38 -22.16
CA LYS A 248 -16.75 22.34 -23.49
C LYS A 248 -17.72 22.90 -24.52
N LEU A 249 -17.46 24.12 -25.00
CA LEU A 249 -18.21 24.74 -26.10
C LEU A 249 -18.03 23.92 -27.39
N ASN A 250 -19.13 23.69 -28.10
CA ASN A 250 -19.12 23.01 -29.40
C ASN A 250 -18.85 24.05 -30.51
N SER A 251 -17.64 24.05 -31.08
CA SER A 251 -17.32 24.89 -32.24
C SER A 251 -18.03 24.36 -33.49
N SER A 252 -19.10 25.02 -33.93
CA SER A 252 -19.72 24.75 -35.23
C SER A 252 -18.85 25.30 -36.36
N SER A 253 -18.24 24.41 -37.14
CA SER A 253 -17.48 24.78 -38.34
C SER A 253 -18.41 25.10 -39.51
N SER A 254 -18.33 26.34 -40.00
CA SER A 254 -18.77 26.72 -41.34
C SER A 254 -17.56 27.28 -42.09
N ALA A 255 -17.32 26.80 -43.32
CA ALA A 255 -16.10 27.06 -44.05
C ALA A 255 -16.35 27.96 -45.27
N THR A 256 -15.71 29.14 -45.33
CA THR A 256 -15.32 29.77 -46.60
C THR A 256 -14.17 30.76 -46.43
N ALA A 257 -13.24 30.74 -47.40
CA ALA A 257 -12.28 31.77 -47.84
C ALA A 257 -11.52 32.68 -46.84
N THR A 258 -10.20 32.64 -46.97
CA THR A 258 -9.19 33.54 -46.38
C THR A 258 -9.37 35.02 -46.75
N PRO A 259 -9.16 35.94 -45.79
CA PRO A 259 -8.46 37.20 -46.03
C PRO A 259 -7.12 37.27 -45.27
N ALA A 260 -6.24 38.16 -45.73
CA ALA A 260 -4.86 38.34 -45.24
C ALA A 260 -4.79 39.05 -43.86
N PRO A 261 -3.63 39.03 -43.16
CA PRO A 261 -3.57 39.33 -41.72
C PRO A 261 -3.68 40.83 -41.41
N THR A 262 -4.34 41.14 -40.28
CA THR A 262 -4.35 42.48 -39.67
C THR A 262 -3.71 42.42 -38.28
N GLN A 263 -3.02 43.50 -37.88
CA GLN A 263 -2.03 43.51 -36.80
C GLN A 263 -2.55 43.21 -35.38
N ALA A 264 -1.63 42.75 -34.54
CA ALA A 264 -1.84 42.52 -33.11
C ALA A 264 -1.88 43.82 -32.27
N PRO A 265 -2.58 43.83 -31.12
CA PRO A 265 -2.34 44.81 -30.06
C PRO A 265 -0.96 44.59 -29.44
N SER A 266 -0.22 45.67 -29.24
CA SER A 266 1.19 45.65 -28.82
C SER A 266 1.41 45.28 -27.35
N GLY A 267 1.61 43.99 -27.07
CA GLY A 267 2.45 43.53 -25.95
C GLY A 267 3.93 43.56 -26.34
N SER A 268 4.84 43.88 -25.42
CA SER A 268 6.27 44.01 -25.73
C SER A 268 6.90 42.65 -26.09
N GLU A 269 7.09 42.37 -27.38
CA GLU A 269 7.77 41.15 -27.84
C GLU A 269 9.24 41.14 -27.33
N GLN A 270 9.64 40.07 -26.64
CA GLN A 270 10.99 39.93 -26.07
C GLN A 270 11.71 38.71 -26.64
N SER A 271 13.01 38.85 -26.96
CA SER A 271 13.82 37.71 -27.40
C SER A 271 14.27 36.86 -26.20
N ALA A 272 14.10 35.54 -26.30
CA ALA A 272 14.55 34.58 -25.30
C ALA A 272 15.35 33.45 -25.96
N LYS A 273 16.20 32.77 -25.17
CA LYS A 273 16.81 31.50 -25.56
C LYS A 273 16.38 30.36 -24.64
N THR A 274 16.18 29.18 -25.19
CA THR A 274 15.93 27.97 -24.41
C THR A 274 17.18 27.55 -23.63
N THR A 275 17.03 27.24 -22.34
CA THR A 275 18.13 26.82 -21.46
C THR A 275 18.35 25.31 -21.43
N GLU A 276 17.47 24.54 -22.09
CA GLU A 276 17.54 23.09 -22.29
C GLU A 276 16.63 22.64 -23.44
N TYR A 277 16.52 21.34 -23.69
CA TYR A 277 15.53 20.78 -24.62
C TYR A 277 14.13 20.88 -24.00
N VAL A 278 13.21 21.61 -24.64
CA VAL A 278 11.92 21.97 -24.03
C VAL A 278 10.73 21.67 -24.93
N ASN A 279 9.64 21.18 -24.34
CA ASN A 279 8.37 20.95 -25.04
C ASN A 279 7.68 22.27 -25.38
N PHE A 280 7.42 22.50 -26.67
CA PHE A 280 6.58 23.57 -27.20
C PHE A 280 5.15 23.06 -27.34
N ARG A 281 4.19 23.68 -26.65
CA ARG A 281 2.83 23.13 -26.43
C ARG A 281 1.74 23.98 -27.06
N SER A 282 0.56 23.38 -27.21
CA SER A 282 -0.65 24.04 -27.71
C SER A 282 -1.31 25.00 -26.70
N GLY A 283 -0.97 24.90 -25.41
CA GLY A 283 -1.48 25.77 -24.35
C GLY A 283 -0.56 25.78 -23.11
N PRO A 284 -0.83 26.68 -22.15
CA PRO A 284 0.01 26.89 -20.96
C PRO A 284 -0.22 25.81 -19.89
N GLY A 285 0.40 24.64 -20.06
CA GLY A 285 0.32 23.53 -19.10
C GLY A 285 0.86 22.21 -19.63
N THR A 286 1.25 21.29 -18.74
CA THR A 286 1.76 19.96 -19.12
C THR A 286 0.69 19.03 -19.68
N ASN A 287 -0.59 19.31 -19.42
CA ASN A 287 -1.77 18.65 -19.95
C ASN A 287 -2.12 19.05 -21.40
N TYR A 288 -1.54 20.14 -21.93
CA TYR A 288 -1.72 20.53 -23.33
C TYR A 288 -0.79 19.72 -24.25
N SER A 289 -1.27 19.38 -25.44
CA SER A 289 -0.53 18.58 -26.42
C SER A 289 0.81 19.23 -26.81
N SER A 290 1.85 18.41 -26.89
CA SER A 290 3.15 18.86 -27.42
C SER A 290 3.04 19.05 -28.93
N LYS A 291 3.44 20.23 -29.41
CA LYS A 291 3.60 20.58 -30.83
C LYS A 291 5.03 20.30 -31.32
N GLY A 292 5.92 19.84 -30.44
CA GLY A 292 7.30 19.47 -30.74
C GLY A 292 8.26 19.74 -29.58
N VAL A 293 9.49 19.24 -29.69
CA VAL A 293 10.59 19.55 -28.77
C VAL A 293 11.52 20.57 -29.42
N ILE A 294 11.83 21.64 -28.71
CA ILE A 294 12.73 22.70 -29.13
C ILE A 294 14.11 22.45 -28.52
N ALA A 295 15.16 22.49 -29.34
CA ALA A 295 16.52 22.22 -28.88
C ALA A 295 17.05 23.28 -27.91
N LEU A 296 17.99 22.87 -27.04
CA LEU A 296 18.79 23.76 -26.19
C LEU A 296 19.43 24.90 -27.01
N GLY A 297 19.35 26.13 -26.50
CA GLY A 297 19.97 27.32 -27.12
C GLY A 297 19.18 27.95 -28.27
N THR A 298 18.03 27.37 -28.65
CA THR A 298 17.14 27.91 -29.69
C THR A 298 16.61 29.28 -29.29
N THR A 299 16.63 30.23 -30.22
CA THR A 299 16.09 31.57 -30.01
C THR A 299 14.60 31.61 -30.36
N VAL A 300 13.78 32.16 -29.46
CA VAL A 300 12.33 32.31 -29.62
C VAL A 300 11.92 33.75 -29.33
N THR A 301 10.77 34.17 -29.87
CA THR A 301 10.15 35.46 -29.52
C THR A 301 9.05 35.21 -28.50
N VAL A 302 9.16 35.77 -27.31
CA VAL A 302 8.10 35.76 -26.30
C VAL A 302 7.07 36.83 -26.67
N THR A 303 5.81 36.42 -26.84
CA THR A 303 4.70 37.27 -27.28
C THR A 303 3.69 37.55 -26.17
N ASP A 304 3.64 36.73 -25.11
CA ASP A 304 2.85 37.00 -23.91
C ASP A 304 3.49 36.34 -22.67
N THR A 305 3.51 37.08 -21.56
CA THR A 305 4.01 36.67 -20.23
C THR A 305 2.92 36.79 -19.14
N SER A 306 1.65 36.99 -19.54
CA SER A 306 0.49 37.10 -18.63
C SER A 306 0.32 35.88 -17.72
N ASN A 307 0.70 34.70 -18.21
CA ASN A 307 0.85 33.49 -17.41
C ASN A 307 2.31 33.39 -16.91
N SER A 308 2.48 33.44 -15.58
CA SER A 308 3.80 33.45 -14.92
C SER A 308 4.59 32.14 -15.02
N GLU A 309 3.94 31.05 -15.43
CA GLU A 309 4.55 29.72 -15.55
C GLU A 309 4.81 29.31 -17.00
N TRP A 310 3.99 29.75 -17.96
CA TRP A 310 4.06 29.36 -19.37
C TRP A 310 3.93 30.59 -20.28
N TYR A 311 5.01 30.93 -20.97
CA TYR A 311 5.02 32.06 -21.90
C TYR A 311 4.52 31.64 -23.27
N ALA A 312 3.69 32.48 -23.89
CA ALA A 312 3.36 32.33 -25.30
C ALA A 312 4.58 32.77 -26.12
N VAL A 313 4.95 31.96 -27.11
CA VAL A 313 6.14 32.18 -27.93
C VAL A 313 5.87 31.90 -29.41
N ARG A 314 6.61 32.62 -30.25
CA ARG A 314 6.68 32.47 -31.71
C ARG A 314 8.09 32.01 -32.12
N LEU A 315 8.15 30.93 -32.89
CA LEU A 315 9.38 30.39 -33.47
C LEU A 315 9.76 31.13 -34.77
N SER A 316 11.01 30.97 -35.23
CA SER A 316 11.51 31.58 -36.46
C SER A 316 10.76 31.15 -37.73
N ASN A 317 10.11 29.99 -37.73
CA ASN A 317 9.24 29.51 -38.81
C ASN A 317 7.79 30.05 -38.74
N GLY A 318 7.51 31.01 -37.85
CA GLY A 318 6.18 31.60 -37.66
C GLY A 318 5.23 30.82 -36.75
N SER A 319 5.60 29.61 -36.31
CA SER A 319 4.73 28.79 -35.45
C SER A 319 4.56 29.40 -34.05
N THR A 320 3.33 29.46 -33.55
CA THR A 320 2.99 29.93 -32.20
C THR A 320 2.59 28.79 -31.26
N GLY A 321 2.82 28.96 -29.96
CA GLY A 321 2.55 27.97 -28.90
C GLY A 321 3.12 28.44 -27.56
N TYR A 322 3.23 27.54 -26.58
CA TYR A 322 3.64 27.88 -25.22
C TYR A 322 4.89 27.09 -24.79
N ILE A 323 5.79 27.73 -24.07
CA ILE A 323 6.99 27.13 -23.46
C ILE A 323 7.01 27.48 -21.96
N PHE A 324 7.38 26.50 -21.14
CA PHE A 324 7.47 26.68 -19.68
C PHE A 324 8.57 27.70 -19.34
N ALA A 325 8.21 28.76 -18.62
CA ALA A 325 9.00 29.99 -18.48
C ALA A 325 10.37 29.75 -17.83
N GLN A 326 10.49 28.78 -16.92
CA GLN A 326 11.76 28.43 -16.28
C GLN A 326 12.84 27.94 -17.27
N TYR A 327 12.44 27.50 -18.47
CA TYR A 327 13.33 27.03 -19.53
C TYR A 327 13.67 28.13 -20.56
N LEU A 328 13.28 29.37 -20.31
CA LEU A 328 13.54 30.54 -21.17
C LEU A 328 14.38 31.57 -20.43
N LYS A 329 15.58 31.86 -20.97
CA LYS A 329 16.37 33.01 -20.54
C LYS A 329 16.02 34.22 -21.42
N LEU A 330 15.31 35.18 -20.83
CA LEU A 330 14.99 36.47 -21.47
C LEU A 330 16.27 37.30 -21.67
N ASN A 331 16.44 37.86 -22.86
CA ASN A 331 17.54 38.79 -23.14
C ASN A 331 17.11 40.20 -22.70
N SER A 332 17.47 40.60 -21.48
CA SER A 332 17.08 41.90 -20.93
C SER A 332 17.73 43.06 -21.69
N SER A 333 16.90 43.95 -22.22
CA SER A 333 17.28 45.34 -22.51
C SER A 333 16.61 46.26 -21.49
N SER A 334 17.35 47.26 -21.02
CA SER A 334 17.05 48.05 -19.84
C SER A 334 16.23 49.31 -20.13
N SER A 335 15.19 49.58 -19.32
CA SER A 335 14.80 50.95 -18.91
C SER A 335 13.97 50.91 -17.63
N ALA A 336 13.87 52.03 -16.91
CA ALA A 336 13.42 52.09 -15.51
C ALA A 336 12.31 53.15 -15.24
N THR A 337 11.84 53.18 -13.99
CA THR A 337 10.91 54.18 -13.36
C THR A 337 9.43 54.12 -13.82
N ALA A 338 8.41 54.41 -13.00
CA ALA A 338 8.36 54.87 -11.59
C ALA A 338 7.12 54.35 -10.82
N THR A 339 7.16 54.42 -9.49
CA THR A 339 6.12 53.97 -8.52
C THR A 339 5.05 55.05 -8.23
N PRO A 340 3.84 54.66 -7.81
CA PRO A 340 3.11 55.40 -6.75
C PRO A 340 2.77 54.55 -5.51
N ALA A 341 2.56 55.22 -4.38
CA ALA A 341 2.75 54.70 -3.02
C ALA A 341 1.53 53.97 -2.37
N PRO A 342 1.73 53.18 -1.29
CA PRO A 342 0.68 52.39 -0.63
C PRO A 342 -0.04 53.13 0.52
N THR A 343 -1.26 52.68 0.84
CA THR A 343 -2.04 53.14 2.01
C THR A 343 -1.77 52.27 3.24
N GLN A 344 -1.71 52.87 4.45
CA GLN A 344 -1.27 52.23 5.69
C GLN A 344 -2.34 51.41 6.46
N ALA A 345 -1.85 50.61 7.41
CA ALA A 345 -2.58 49.64 8.24
C ALA A 345 -2.96 50.18 9.65
N PRO A 346 -3.68 49.40 10.49
CA PRO A 346 -3.77 49.63 11.94
C PRO A 346 -2.55 49.06 12.69
N SER A 347 -2.33 49.57 13.91
CA SER A 347 -1.08 49.46 14.67
C SER A 347 -0.99 48.24 15.61
N GLY A 348 0.18 47.61 15.66
CA GLY A 348 0.61 46.63 16.68
C GLY A 348 2.04 46.93 17.14
N SER A 349 2.36 46.68 18.41
CA SER A 349 3.64 47.09 19.02
C SER A 349 4.85 46.36 18.43
N GLU A 350 5.67 47.07 17.66
CA GLU A 350 6.86 46.51 17.01
C GLU A 350 7.94 46.08 18.02
N GLN A 351 8.48 44.85 17.87
CA GLN A 351 9.53 44.30 18.74
C GLN A 351 10.73 43.80 17.92
N SER A 352 11.95 44.03 18.41
CA SER A 352 13.18 43.52 17.77
C SER A 352 13.38 42.03 18.04
N ALA A 353 13.75 41.26 17.01
CA ALA A 353 14.11 39.85 17.12
C ALA A 353 15.36 39.52 16.28
N LYS A 354 16.08 38.46 16.65
CA LYS A 354 17.17 37.90 15.85
C LYS A 354 16.82 36.50 15.36
N THR A 355 17.21 36.18 14.13
CA THR A 355 17.13 34.81 13.62
C THR A 355 18.11 33.90 14.36
N THR A 356 17.69 32.68 14.72
CA THR A 356 18.58 31.68 15.35
C THR A 356 19.46 30.97 14.31
N GLU A 357 18.95 30.82 13.09
CA GLU A 357 19.56 30.06 12.00
C GLU A 357 19.19 30.67 10.63
N TYR A 358 19.62 30.02 9.54
CA TYR A 358 19.23 30.43 8.19
C TYR A 358 17.75 30.12 7.95
N VAL A 359 16.93 31.14 7.66
CA VAL A 359 15.47 31.00 7.60
C VAL A 359 14.86 31.66 6.37
N ASN A 360 13.83 31.01 5.80
CA ASN A 360 13.08 31.54 4.66
C ASN A 360 12.17 32.71 5.10
N PHE A 361 12.34 33.87 4.46
CA PHE A 361 11.45 35.02 4.56
C PHE A 361 10.42 34.96 3.44
N ARG A 362 9.13 34.80 3.76
CA ARG A 362 8.08 34.43 2.82
C ARG A 362 7.07 35.54 2.56
N SER A 363 6.31 35.40 1.48
CA SER A 363 5.23 36.33 1.10
C SER A 363 3.97 36.22 1.96
N GLY A 364 3.77 35.13 2.69
CA GLY A 364 2.64 34.89 3.59
C GLY A 364 2.95 33.89 4.71
N PRO A 365 2.07 33.75 5.71
CA PRO A 365 2.28 32.92 6.90
C PRO A 365 2.04 31.42 6.62
N GLY A 366 2.94 30.80 5.85
CA GLY A 366 2.90 29.38 5.53
C GLY A 366 4.05 28.92 4.62
N THR A 367 4.38 27.62 4.62
CA THR A 367 5.44 27.05 3.78
C THR A 367 5.08 27.02 2.29
N ASN A 368 3.80 27.05 1.96
CA ASN A 368 3.24 27.13 0.61
C ASN A 368 3.36 28.53 -0.03
N TYR A 369 3.70 29.57 0.75
CA TYR A 369 3.94 30.91 0.23
C TYR A 369 5.37 31.05 -0.30
N SER A 370 5.53 31.76 -1.42
CA SER A 370 6.82 31.96 -2.08
C SER A 370 7.87 32.56 -1.15
N SER A 371 9.09 32.00 -1.19
CA SER A 371 10.24 32.55 -0.46
C SER A 371 10.71 33.82 -1.18
N LYS A 372 10.65 34.95 -0.47
CA LYS A 372 11.20 36.25 -0.89
C LYS A 372 12.71 36.34 -0.65
N GLY A 373 13.31 35.32 -0.02
CA GLY A 373 14.74 35.18 0.21
C GLY A 373 15.06 34.33 1.45
N VAL A 374 16.33 33.94 1.59
CA VAL A 374 16.84 33.30 2.82
C VAL A 374 17.59 34.34 3.64
N ILE A 375 17.23 34.46 4.92
CA ILE A 375 17.82 35.37 5.89
C ILE A 375 18.84 34.61 6.72
N ALA A 376 20.06 35.13 6.85
CA ALA A 376 21.14 34.48 7.58
C ALA A 376 20.88 34.41 9.10
N SER A 377 21.51 33.44 9.78
CA SER A 377 21.52 33.37 11.26
C SER A 377 22.05 34.67 11.90
N GLY A 378 21.47 35.08 13.02
CA GLY A 378 21.85 36.29 13.76
C GLY A 378 21.34 37.61 13.17
N THR A 379 20.68 37.59 12.01
CA THR A 379 20.10 38.77 11.37
C THR A 379 19.01 39.36 12.25
N THR A 380 19.04 40.69 12.43
CA THR A 380 18.03 41.41 13.23
C THR A 380 16.85 41.82 12.36
N VAL A 381 15.64 41.56 12.82
CA VAL A 381 14.37 41.85 12.14
C VAL A 381 13.39 42.52 13.11
N THR A 382 12.49 43.35 12.59
CA THR A 382 11.42 43.95 13.40
C THR A 382 10.17 43.10 13.26
N VAL A 383 9.66 42.53 14.35
CA VAL A 383 8.37 41.82 14.39
C VAL A 383 7.25 42.84 14.46
N THR A 384 6.36 42.81 13.47
CA THR A 384 5.25 43.77 13.29
C THR A 384 3.88 43.17 13.63
N ASP A 385 3.74 41.83 13.56
CA ASP A 385 2.53 41.13 14.03
C ASP A 385 2.89 39.72 14.55
N ARG A 386 2.20 39.31 15.63
CA ARG A 386 2.30 38.01 16.33
C ARG A 386 0.94 37.32 16.51
N SER A 387 -0.11 37.82 15.85
CA SER A 387 -1.48 37.26 15.87
C SER A 387 -1.51 35.78 15.48
N ASN A 388 -0.61 35.36 14.58
CA ASN A 388 -0.38 33.97 14.23
C ASN A 388 0.77 33.39 15.08
N SER A 389 0.48 32.33 15.85
CA SER A 389 1.42 31.70 16.78
C SER A 389 2.59 30.96 16.12
N GLN A 390 2.47 30.62 14.83
CA GLN A 390 3.46 29.88 14.06
C GLN A 390 4.27 30.76 13.11
N TRP A 391 3.71 31.84 12.57
CA TRP A 391 4.35 32.73 11.60
C TRP A 391 4.22 34.19 12.02
N TYR A 392 5.35 34.86 12.27
CA TYR A 392 5.35 36.28 12.61
C TYR A 392 5.52 37.13 11.36
N ALA A 393 4.73 38.19 11.24
CA ALA A 393 4.96 39.22 10.24
C ALA A 393 6.17 40.06 10.68
N VAL A 394 7.13 40.25 9.79
CA VAL A 394 8.38 40.97 10.06
C VAL A 394 8.73 41.96 8.96
N ARG A 395 9.45 43.01 9.36
CA ARG A 395 10.09 43.99 8.47
C ARG A 395 11.61 43.90 8.61
N LEU A 396 12.29 43.82 7.47
CA LEU A 396 13.76 43.83 7.37
C LEU A 396 14.28 45.27 7.37
N ALA A 397 15.58 45.45 7.64
CA ALA A 397 16.24 46.77 7.67
C ALA A 397 16.17 47.54 6.33
N ASN A 398 15.98 46.85 5.20
CA ASN A 398 15.78 47.47 3.88
C ASN A 398 14.31 47.86 3.59
N GLY A 399 13.44 47.83 4.60
CA GLY A 399 12.01 48.15 4.48
C GLY A 399 11.12 47.02 3.96
N SER A 400 11.68 45.89 3.51
CA SER A 400 10.89 44.78 2.98
C SER A 400 10.07 44.08 4.08
N THR A 401 8.79 43.85 3.81
CA THR A 401 7.86 43.11 4.69
C THR A 401 7.57 41.69 4.19
N GLY A 402 7.28 40.78 5.11
CA GLY A 402 7.00 39.36 4.84
C GLY A 402 6.90 38.57 6.15
N TYR A 403 6.91 37.24 6.07
CA TYR A 403 6.68 36.36 7.22
C TYR A 403 7.87 35.43 7.47
N ILE A 404 8.19 35.19 8.75
CA ILE A 404 9.20 34.24 9.20
C ILE A 404 8.56 33.29 10.23
N PHE A 405 8.93 32.01 10.15
CA PHE A 405 8.42 30.99 11.07
C PHE A 405 8.93 31.25 12.49
N ALA A 406 8.02 31.38 13.45
CA ALA A 406 8.26 31.98 14.76
C ALA A 406 9.32 31.24 15.60
N GLN A 407 9.46 29.92 15.43
CA GLN A 407 10.45 29.12 16.15
C GLN A 407 11.90 29.52 15.86
N TYR A 408 12.15 30.18 14.72
CA TYR A 408 13.47 30.65 14.32
C TYR A 408 13.75 32.11 14.71
N LEU A 409 12.89 32.74 15.50
CA LEU A 409 13.02 34.14 15.94
C LEU A 409 13.18 34.25 17.47
N LYS A 410 14.35 34.69 17.91
CA LYS A 410 14.62 35.05 19.30
C LYS A 410 14.38 36.55 19.51
N VAL A 411 13.20 36.89 20.04
CA VAL A 411 12.85 38.27 20.42
C VAL A 411 13.85 38.79 21.46
N THR A 412 14.38 40.00 21.24
CA THR A 412 15.38 40.65 22.11
C THR A 412 14.85 42.02 22.56
N GLY A 413 14.22 42.01 23.74
CA GLY A 413 13.75 43.19 24.47
C GLY A 413 14.04 43.02 25.96
N THR A 414 14.49 44.08 26.62
CA THR A 414 15.19 44.05 27.92
C THR A 414 14.30 44.03 29.16
N SER A 415 14.89 43.55 30.25
CA SER A 415 14.27 43.31 31.56
C SER A 415 13.99 44.56 32.40
N SER A 416 13.15 44.37 33.43
CA SER A 416 13.26 44.92 34.82
C SER A 416 12.10 45.81 35.29
N ALA A 417 11.37 45.32 36.30
CA ALA A 417 11.10 46.06 37.54
C ALA A 417 10.52 45.12 38.61
N THR A 418 11.31 44.82 39.66
CA THR A 418 10.81 44.25 40.92
C THR A 418 10.44 45.41 41.86
N PRO A 419 9.37 45.28 42.66
CA PRO A 419 9.61 45.37 44.10
C PRO A 419 8.82 44.33 44.92
N THR A 420 9.48 43.76 45.93
CA THR A 420 8.88 43.01 47.04
C THR A 420 8.41 44.01 48.11
N PRO A 421 7.31 43.77 48.85
CA PRO A 421 7.48 43.16 50.17
C PRO A 421 6.35 42.20 50.65
N THR A 422 6.79 41.10 51.28
CA THR A 422 6.29 40.53 52.55
C THR A 422 4.79 40.23 52.78
N GLN A 423 4.44 38.94 52.84
CA GLN A 423 3.72 38.38 54.00
C GLN A 423 3.87 36.85 54.14
N ALA A 424 3.89 36.37 55.39
CA ALA A 424 3.72 34.97 55.79
C ALA A 424 3.14 34.96 57.22
N PRO A 425 2.55 33.85 57.73
CA PRO A 425 1.88 32.75 57.04
C PRO A 425 0.36 32.73 57.34
N SER A 426 -0.44 32.02 56.53
CA SER A 426 -1.83 31.69 56.88
C SER A 426 -2.06 30.19 56.76
N ASN A 427 -2.39 29.54 57.86
CA ASN A 427 -2.66 28.11 57.92
C ASN A 427 -4.07 27.81 57.42
N ASP A 428 -4.22 27.63 56.12
CA ASP A 428 -5.37 26.93 55.54
C ASP A 428 -4.86 25.68 54.79
N GLY A 429 -5.55 24.56 54.96
CA GLY A 429 -5.02 23.19 54.81
C GLY A 429 -4.78 22.71 53.37
N THR A 430 -4.30 23.57 52.49
CA THR A 430 -4.14 23.29 51.06
C THR A 430 -2.67 23.09 50.66
N VAL A 431 -2.39 22.00 49.94
CA VAL A 431 -1.06 21.74 49.38
C VAL A 431 -0.91 22.56 48.10
N GLN A 432 0.11 23.41 48.01
CA GLN A 432 0.42 24.19 46.80
C GLN A 432 1.73 23.70 46.20
N ALA A 433 1.79 23.60 44.87
CA ALA A 433 2.99 23.25 44.12
C ALA A 433 3.20 24.20 42.94
N LYS A 434 4.45 24.38 42.53
CA LYS A 434 4.85 25.24 41.41
C LYS A 434 5.49 24.41 40.30
N LEU A 435 5.11 24.68 39.05
CA LEU A 435 5.65 23.96 37.89
C LEU A 435 7.12 24.33 37.65
N THR A 436 7.94 23.34 37.32
CA THR A 436 9.36 23.51 36.95
C THR A 436 9.61 23.55 35.44
N ALA A 437 8.64 23.13 34.64
CA ALA A 437 8.65 23.11 33.17
C ALA A 437 7.27 23.51 32.61
N ASP A 438 7.14 23.63 31.28
CA ASP A 438 5.84 23.74 30.62
C ASP A 438 5.19 22.34 30.57
N VAL A 439 4.00 22.16 31.16
CA VAL A 439 3.39 20.82 31.37
C VAL A 439 1.94 20.78 30.90
N ASN A 440 1.56 19.67 30.28
CA ASN A 440 0.18 19.38 29.90
C ASN A 440 -0.68 19.04 31.13
N LEU A 441 -1.66 19.87 31.48
CA LEU A 441 -2.73 19.54 32.43
C LEU A 441 -3.72 18.59 31.75
N ARG A 442 -3.93 17.39 32.28
CA ARG A 442 -4.70 16.32 31.63
C ARG A 442 -5.99 15.98 32.38
N ARG A 443 -6.94 15.30 31.72
CA ARG A 443 -8.19 14.85 32.37
C ARG A 443 -8.04 13.66 33.32
N GLY A 444 -6.88 12.99 33.35
CA GLY A 444 -6.64 11.79 34.17
C GLY A 444 -5.15 11.51 34.39
N ALA A 445 -4.86 10.60 35.31
CA ALA A 445 -3.53 10.23 35.79
C ALA A 445 -2.74 9.37 34.79
N GLY A 446 -2.33 9.94 33.65
CA GLY A 446 -1.56 9.25 32.62
C GLY A 446 -1.33 10.09 31.35
N THR A 447 -0.31 9.76 30.56
CA THR A 447 -0.01 10.46 29.29
C THR A 447 -1.05 10.23 28.19
N ASN A 448 -1.84 9.17 28.29
CA ASN A 448 -2.94 8.82 27.40
C ASN A 448 -4.22 9.66 27.62
N TYR A 449 -4.35 10.36 28.75
CA TYR A 449 -5.52 11.21 29.00
C TYR A 449 -5.42 12.54 28.26
N GLY A 450 -6.55 12.97 27.68
CA GLY A 450 -6.65 14.20 26.90
C GLY A 450 -6.15 15.43 27.66
N VAL A 451 -5.37 16.26 26.97
CA VAL A 451 -4.86 17.53 27.48
C VAL A 451 -6.02 18.54 27.57
N ILE A 452 -6.17 19.17 28.72
CA ILE A 452 -7.10 20.29 28.96
C ILE A 452 -6.45 21.59 28.44
N LYS A 453 -5.19 21.83 28.81
CA LYS A 453 -4.32 22.89 28.27
C LYS A 453 -2.86 22.67 28.68
N VAL A 454 -1.93 23.36 28.01
CA VAL A 454 -0.53 23.51 28.47
C VAL A 454 -0.50 24.57 29.57
N ILE A 455 0.22 24.29 30.66
CA ILE A 455 0.47 25.21 31.76
C ILE A 455 1.94 25.62 31.74
N GLY A 456 2.21 26.92 31.73
CA GLY A 456 3.58 27.44 31.65
C GLY A 456 4.40 27.21 32.93
N THR A 457 5.71 27.08 32.76
CA THR A 457 6.67 26.96 33.86
C THR A 457 6.53 28.10 34.86
N GLY A 458 6.67 27.78 36.15
CA GLY A 458 6.48 28.72 37.23
C GLY A 458 5.03 29.04 37.60
N THR A 459 4.02 28.42 36.97
CA THR A 459 2.63 28.52 37.44
C THR A 459 2.45 27.78 38.78
N THR A 460 1.68 28.35 39.71
CA THR A 460 1.30 27.71 40.99
C THR A 460 -0.06 27.01 40.86
N VAL A 461 -0.18 25.82 41.43
CA VAL A 461 -1.38 24.97 41.42
C VAL A 461 -1.63 24.36 42.80
N THR A 462 -2.90 24.17 43.16
CA THR A 462 -3.30 23.46 44.38
C THR A 462 -3.35 21.97 44.11
N VAL A 463 -2.64 21.13 44.88
CA VAL A 463 -2.75 19.66 44.81
C VAL A 463 -3.95 19.21 45.64
N THR A 464 -4.87 18.48 45.01
CA THR A 464 -6.13 18.01 45.61
C THR A 464 -6.19 16.50 45.83
N ASP A 465 -5.36 15.73 45.13
CA ASP A 465 -5.22 14.27 45.32
C ASP A 465 -3.80 13.82 44.91
N ALA A 466 -3.09 13.20 45.85
CA ALA A 466 -1.74 12.64 45.70
C ALA A 466 -1.70 11.11 45.93
N SER A 467 -2.84 10.42 45.82
CA SER A 467 -2.95 8.97 45.95
C SER A 467 -2.11 8.19 44.93
N ASN A 468 -1.94 8.74 43.71
CA ASN A 468 -1.07 8.23 42.67
C ASN A 468 0.32 8.90 42.77
N SER A 469 1.38 8.10 42.91
CA SER A 469 2.75 8.58 43.11
C SER A 469 3.36 9.31 41.91
N GLN A 470 2.84 9.07 40.70
CA GLN A 470 3.35 9.62 39.45
C GLN A 470 2.50 10.77 38.89
N TRP A 471 1.22 10.85 39.24
CA TRP A 471 0.31 11.88 38.73
C TRP A 471 -0.55 12.45 39.85
N TYR A 472 -0.42 13.75 40.11
CA TYR A 472 -1.23 14.42 41.12
C TYR A 472 -2.42 15.11 40.46
N LYS A 473 -3.61 14.97 41.07
CA LYS A 473 -4.76 15.81 40.71
C LYS A 473 -4.53 17.20 41.29
N VAL A 474 -4.69 18.22 40.46
CA VAL A 474 -4.48 19.62 40.80
C VAL A 474 -5.64 20.50 40.36
N LYS A 475 -5.74 21.67 40.98
CA LYS A 475 -6.68 22.74 40.66
C LYS A 475 -5.91 24.03 40.39
N LEU A 476 -6.27 24.71 39.30
CA LEU A 476 -5.74 26.02 38.95
C LEU A 476 -6.51 27.14 39.66
N SER A 477 -5.95 28.35 39.65
CA SER A 477 -6.59 29.56 40.18
C SER A 477 -7.88 29.96 39.45
N ASP A 478 -8.07 29.53 38.19
CA ASP A 478 -9.31 29.70 37.43
C ASP A 478 -10.39 28.64 37.75
N GLY A 479 -10.12 27.74 38.71
CA GLY A 479 -11.01 26.66 39.12
C GLY A 479 -10.91 25.38 38.28
N THR A 480 -10.16 25.37 37.17
CA THR A 480 -9.97 24.18 36.33
C THR A 480 -9.25 23.08 37.11
N GLU A 481 -9.81 21.88 37.13
CA GLU A 481 -9.19 20.68 37.71
C GLU A 481 -8.63 19.76 36.61
N GLY A 482 -7.53 19.10 36.91
CA GLY A 482 -6.90 18.11 36.04
C GLY A 482 -5.74 17.40 36.74
N TYR A 483 -4.93 16.66 35.99
CA TYR A 483 -3.79 15.90 36.50
C TYR A 483 -2.49 16.38 35.86
N LEU A 484 -1.44 16.50 36.66
CA LEU A 484 -0.08 16.83 36.24
C LEU A 484 0.89 15.73 36.70
N PHE A 485 1.94 15.50 35.91
CA PHE A 485 2.99 14.54 36.26
C PHE A 485 3.81 15.10 37.43
N SER A 486 3.98 14.30 38.49
CA SER A 486 4.49 14.76 39.78
C SER A 486 5.95 15.24 39.72
N GLU A 487 6.76 14.75 38.77
CA GLU A 487 8.17 15.16 38.61
C GLU A 487 8.34 16.65 38.25
N TYR A 488 7.31 17.26 37.64
CA TYR A 488 7.33 18.69 37.28
C TYR A 488 6.69 19.59 38.34
N LEU A 489 6.25 19.04 39.48
CA LEU A 489 5.62 19.78 40.56
C LEU A 489 6.55 19.88 41.77
N LYS A 490 7.06 21.09 42.03
CA LYS A 490 7.77 21.39 43.27
C LYS A 490 6.78 21.93 44.31
N VAL A 491 6.50 21.15 45.36
CA VAL A 491 5.65 21.60 46.48
C VAL A 491 6.25 22.86 47.11
N THR A 492 5.43 23.91 47.24
CA THR A 492 5.80 25.21 47.79
C THR A 492 5.16 25.50 49.15
N SER A 493 4.04 24.85 49.49
CA SER A 493 3.45 24.88 50.84
C SER A 493 2.55 23.67 51.10
N GLY A 494 2.35 23.33 52.38
CA GLY A 494 1.56 22.17 52.82
C GLY A 494 2.34 20.85 52.79
N ASN A 495 1.83 19.82 53.47
CA ASN A 495 2.39 18.47 53.44
C ASN A 495 1.70 17.64 52.35
N ILE A 496 2.44 17.12 51.37
CA ILE A 496 1.89 16.31 50.27
C ILE A 496 1.14 15.06 50.76
N ASP A 497 1.55 14.48 51.90
CA ASP A 497 0.88 13.31 52.49
C ASP A 497 -0.56 13.62 52.97
N SER A 498 -0.89 14.90 53.22
CA SER A 498 -2.26 15.31 53.58
C SER A 498 -3.23 15.31 52.39
N ALA A 499 -2.71 15.29 51.15
CA ALA A 499 -3.51 15.12 49.93
C ALA A 499 -3.72 13.64 49.56
N LYS A 500 -3.35 12.69 50.43
CA LYS A 500 -3.57 11.25 50.24
C LYS A 500 -4.74 10.78 51.12
N PRO A 501 -5.70 9.99 50.59
CA PRO A 501 -6.83 9.50 51.40
C PRO A 501 -6.36 8.67 52.60
N SER A 502 -6.83 9.02 53.80
CA SER A 502 -6.54 8.29 55.04
C SER A 502 -7.32 6.98 55.12
N ALA A 503 -6.62 5.85 55.19
CA ALA A 503 -7.24 4.55 55.41
C ALA A 503 -7.81 4.46 56.83
N THR A 504 -9.11 4.21 56.96
CA THR A 504 -9.81 4.01 58.24
C THR A 504 -10.45 2.60 58.23
N PRO A 505 -10.39 1.82 59.33
CA PRO A 505 -10.39 0.36 59.23
C PRO A 505 -11.76 -0.29 59.49
N THR A 506 -12.04 -1.41 58.83
CA THR A 506 -13.12 -2.37 59.18
C THR A 506 -12.91 -3.69 58.44
N PRO A 507 -13.45 -4.82 58.92
CA PRO A 507 -13.03 -5.50 60.15
C PRO A 507 -12.39 -6.88 59.87
N THR A 508 -11.66 -7.42 60.84
CA THR A 508 -11.08 -8.77 60.81
C THR A 508 -12.15 -9.87 60.82
N PRO A 509 -12.19 -10.80 59.84
CA PRO A 509 -12.75 -12.13 60.04
C PRO A 509 -11.73 -13.00 60.78
N ALA A 510 -12.15 -13.63 61.88
CA ALA A 510 -11.35 -14.61 62.62
C ALA A 510 -11.11 -15.88 61.76
N PRO A 511 -10.04 -16.66 61.99
CA PRO A 511 -9.65 -17.74 61.10
C PRO A 511 -10.63 -18.92 61.13
N SER A 512 -11.22 -19.25 59.97
CA SER A 512 -11.89 -20.53 59.75
C SER A 512 -10.83 -21.64 59.66
N ASN A 513 -10.65 -22.36 60.76
CA ASN A 513 -9.66 -23.43 60.90
C ASN A 513 -10.05 -24.68 60.09
N GLY A 514 -9.82 -24.64 58.77
CA GLY A 514 -9.99 -25.75 57.85
C GLY A 514 -8.63 -26.24 57.33
N THR A 515 -7.96 -27.12 58.07
CA THR A 515 -6.63 -27.60 57.68
C THR A 515 -6.71 -28.60 56.52
N VAL A 516 -6.58 -28.12 55.28
CA VAL A 516 -6.35 -28.97 54.11
C VAL A 516 -4.93 -29.53 54.20
N GLN A 517 -4.79 -30.84 54.39
CA GLN A 517 -3.49 -31.51 54.42
C GLN A 517 -3.23 -32.22 53.09
N ALA A 518 -1.99 -32.15 52.61
CA ALA A 518 -1.53 -32.85 51.43
C ALA A 518 -0.21 -33.57 51.70
N LYS A 519 0.14 -34.52 50.82
CA LYS A 519 1.38 -35.28 50.87
C LYS A 519 2.10 -35.21 49.52
N THR A 520 3.41 -34.98 49.53
CA THR A 520 4.22 -34.92 48.29
C THR A 520 4.31 -36.29 47.63
N THR A 521 4.15 -36.35 46.31
CA THR A 521 4.27 -37.59 45.52
C THR A 521 5.61 -37.70 44.77
N SER A 522 6.49 -36.72 44.95
CA SER A 522 7.88 -36.69 44.49
C SER A 522 8.69 -35.76 45.39
N ASP A 523 10.00 -35.70 45.20
CA ASP A 523 10.82 -34.62 45.75
C ASP A 523 10.42 -33.29 45.06
N LEU A 524 10.33 -32.20 45.82
CA LEU A 524 9.79 -30.92 45.35
C LEU A 524 10.56 -29.70 45.88
N ASN A 525 10.62 -28.67 45.04
CA ASN A 525 11.16 -27.37 45.40
C ASN A 525 10.05 -26.46 45.95
N VAL A 526 10.15 -26.07 47.22
CA VAL A 526 9.32 -25.03 47.83
C VAL A 526 9.80 -23.66 47.33
N ARG A 527 8.94 -22.86 46.71
CA ARG A 527 9.31 -21.60 46.03
C ARG A 527 8.71 -20.35 46.66
N LYS A 528 9.30 -19.19 46.38
CA LYS A 528 8.82 -17.87 46.83
C LYS A 528 7.53 -17.37 46.16
N GLY A 529 7.10 -18.01 45.06
CA GLY A 529 5.90 -17.63 44.31
C GLY A 529 5.39 -18.78 43.43
N PRO A 530 4.15 -18.67 42.89
CA PRO A 530 3.48 -19.72 42.14
C PRO A 530 4.02 -19.84 40.70
N GLY A 531 5.21 -20.42 40.53
CA GLY A 531 5.84 -20.62 39.22
C GLY A 531 7.28 -21.10 39.31
N THR A 532 7.78 -21.74 38.25
CA THR A 532 9.16 -22.27 38.18
C THR A 532 10.25 -21.19 38.11
N SER A 533 9.88 -19.95 37.73
CA SER A 533 10.77 -18.78 37.70
C SER A 533 11.05 -18.17 39.09
N TYR A 534 10.22 -18.47 40.10
CA TYR A 534 10.43 -17.95 41.45
C TYR A 534 11.54 -18.71 42.18
N GLY A 535 12.35 -17.96 42.93
CA GLY A 535 13.47 -18.52 43.71
C GLY A 535 13.06 -19.63 44.67
N ILE A 536 13.91 -20.64 44.78
CA ILE A 536 13.73 -21.80 45.66
C ILE A 536 14.06 -21.39 47.10
N ILE A 537 13.20 -21.80 48.05
CA ILE A 537 13.39 -21.63 49.49
C ILE A 537 14.14 -22.86 50.05
N LYS A 538 13.65 -24.06 49.74
CA LYS A 538 14.26 -25.35 50.06
C LYS A 538 13.71 -26.47 49.18
N VAL A 539 14.37 -27.62 49.19
CA VAL A 539 13.83 -28.89 48.68
C VAL A 539 13.15 -29.63 49.84
N ILE A 540 12.10 -30.39 49.54
CA ILE A 540 11.47 -31.36 50.43
C ILE A 540 11.32 -32.69 49.68
N ASP A 541 11.47 -33.81 50.40
CA ASP A 541 11.48 -35.13 49.78
C ASP A 541 10.05 -35.65 49.48
N MET A 542 9.96 -36.74 48.74
CA MET A 542 8.71 -37.50 48.55
C MET A 542 8.13 -37.96 49.90
N ASN A 543 6.80 -38.05 49.99
CA ASN A 543 6.04 -38.44 51.17
C ASN A 543 6.07 -37.44 52.36
N VAL A 544 6.49 -36.19 52.17
CA VAL A 544 6.38 -35.13 53.18
C VAL A 544 4.94 -34.62 53.26
N ASN A 545 4.41 -34.49 54.49
CA ASN A 545 3.12 -33.88 54.78
C ASN A 545 3.23 -32.34 54.82
N VAL A 546 2.30 -31.64 54.17
CA VAL A 546 2.23 -30.18 54.10
C VAL A 546 0.79 -29.72 54.29
N THR A 547 0.58 -28.56 54.92
CA THR A 547 -0.74 -27.93 55.02
C THR A 547 -0.92 -26.95 53.86
N VAL A 548 -1.96 -27.13 53.04
CA VAL A 548 -2.32 -26.17 51.99
C VAL A 548 -3.08 -25.02 52.64
N THR A 549 -2.57 -23.80 52.47
CA THR A 549 -3.18 -22.58 53.03
C THR A 549 -3.92 -21.77 51.97
N GLU A 550 -3.62 -21.98 50.68
CA GLU A 550 -4.27 -21.29 49.57
C GLU A 550 -4.13 -22.13 48.28
N ALA A 551 -5.24 -22.44 47.62
CA ALA A 551 -5.25 -23.03 46.28
C ALA A 551 -5.11 -21.91 45.23
N THR A 552 -3.97 -21.22 45.24
CA THR A 552 -3.68 -19.99 44.48
C THR A 552 -4.02 -20.08 42.99
N ASN A 553 -3.79 -21.25 42.37
CA ASN A 553 -4.40 -21.63 41.08
C ASN A 553 -4.35 -23.16 40.90
N SER A 554 -4.84 -23.67 39.76
CA SER A 554 -4.86 -25.11 39.43
C SER A 554 -3.48 -25.78 39.34
N SER A 555 -2.40 -25.00 39.20
CA SER A 555 -1.02 -25.50 39.02
C SER A 555 -0.12 -25.31 40.23
N TRP A 556 -0.43 -24.36 41.12
CA TRP A 556 0.40 -24.01 42.28
C TRP A 556 -0.45 -23.73 43.52
N TYR A 557 -0.10 -24.39 44.61
CA TYR A 557 -0.72 -24.18 45.92
C TYR A 557 0.29 -23.53 46.87
N LYS A 558 -0.18 -22.57 47.67
CA LYS A 558 0.56 -22.05 48.82
C LYS A 558 0.43 -23.05 49.96
N VAL A 559 1.57 -23.41 50.55
CA VAL A 559 1.68 -24.41 51.60
C VAL A 559 2.48 -23.90 52.78
N LYS A 560 2.24 -24.54 53.92
CA LYS A 560 3.03 -24.42 55.15
C LYS A 560 3.61 -25.77 55.53
N LEU A 561 4.92 -25.82 55.78
CA LEU A 561 5.62 -26.99 56.28
C LEU A 561 5.48 -27.10 57.81
N SER A 562 5.79 -28.27 58.37
CA SER A 562 5.83 -28.52 59.82
C SER A 562 6.86 -27.68 60.57
N ASP A 563 7.94 -27.23 59.90
CA ASP A 563 8.93 -26.29 60.45
C ASP A 563 8.47 -24.82 60.43
N GLY A 564 7.24 -24.55 59.97
CA GLY A 564 6.66 -23.22 59.86
C GLY A 564 6.97 -22.47 58.56
N THR A 565 7.84 -23.00 57.70
CA THR A 565 8.18 -22.39 56.39
C THR A 565 6.95 -22.32 55.49
N GLU A 566 6.66 -21.15 54.94
CA GLU A 566 5.62 -20.95 53.92
C GLU A 566 6.24 -20.74 52.54
N GLY A 567 5.59 -21.29 51.51
CA GLY A 567 6.01 -21.17 50.12
C GLY A 567 5.04 -21.87 49.17
N TYR A 568 5.41 -21.99 47.91
CA TYR A 568 4.55 -22.53 46.85
C TYR A 568 5.10 -23.87 46.33
N LEU A 569 4.20 -24.83 46.14
CA LEU A 569 4.45 -26.15 45.57
C LEU A 569 3.55 -26.38 44.35
N ALA A 570 4.03 -27.19 43.40
CA ALA A 570 3.27 -27.53 42.21
C ALA A 570 2.15 -28.53 42.56
N ALA A 571 0.90 -28.16 42.26
CA ALA A 571 -0.30 -28.88 42.67
C ALA A 571 -0.36 -30.33 42.17
N GLN A 572 0.14 -30.59 40.96
CA GLN A 572 0.17 -31.92 40.34
C GLN A 572 1.00 -32.98 41.10
N TYR A 573 1.84 -32.55 42.06
CA TYR A 573 2.67 -33.43 42.89
C TYR A 573 2.25 -33.44 44.37
N LEU A 574 1.05 -32.94 44.66
CA LEU A 574 0.43 -32.95 45.98
C LEU A 574 -0.84 -33.80 45.96
N LYS A 575 -0.83 -34.90 46.72
CA LYS A 575 -2.03 -35.69 46.98
C LYS A 575 -2.72 -35.14 48.23
N ILE A 576 -3.94 -34.61 48.10
CA ILE A 576 -4.75 -34.19 49.25
C ILE A 576 -5.05 -35.43 50.12
N THR A 577 -4.75 -35.33 51.41
CA THR A 577 -4.96 -36.40 52.41
C THR A 577 -6.11 -36.13 53.36
N SER A 578 -6.49 -34.85 53.57
CA SER A 578 -7.70 -34.45 54.30
C SER A 578 -8.09 -33.01 53.99
N GLY A 579 -9.37 -32.68 54.16
CA GLY A 579 -9.95 -31.36 53.87
C GLY A 579 -10.42 -31.20 52.42
N ASP A 580 -11.34 -30.27 52.19
CA ASP A 580 -11.81 -29.90 50.85
C ASP A 580 -10.91 -28.79 50.27
N ILE A 581 -10.29 -29.05 49.12
CA ILE A 581 -9.41 -28.08 48.45
C ILE A 581 -10.15 -26.81 47.99
N ASN A 582 -11.48 -26.88 47.79
CA ASN A 582 -12.28 -25.71 47.45
C ASN A 582 -12.42 -24.73 48.62
N SER A 583 -12.30 -25.19 49.87
CA SER A 583 -12.37 -24.34 51.07
C SER A 583 -11.20 -23.35 51.20
N VAL A 584 -10.11 -23.58 50.45
CA VAL A 584 -8.92 -22.70 50.41
C VAL A 584 -8.72 -22.04 49.04
N LYS A 585 -9.73 -22.07 48.17
CA LYS A 585 -9.71 -21.42 46.85
C LYS A 585 -10.05 -19.93 46.97
N PRO A 586 -9.26 -19.01 46.38
CA PRO A 586 -9.61 -17.59 46.36
C PRO A 586 -10.98 -17.37 45.70
N GLY A 587 -11.91 -16.77 46.44
CA GLY A 587 -13.32 -16.69 46.04
C GLY A 587 -13.59 -15.63 44.98
N ASN A 588 -14.30 -16.03 43.92
CA ASN A 588 -15.22 -15.17 43.18
C ASN A 588 -16.48 -16.01 42.96
N SER A 589 -17.62 -15.59 43.53
CA SER A 589 -18.87 -16.36 43.55
C SER A 589 -19.78 -16.05 42.35
N GLY A 590 -20.64 -17.01 42.01
CA GLY A 590 -21.53 -17.03 40.84
C GLY A 590 -21.29 -18.32 40.05
N ASP A 591 -22.17 -19.31 39.99
CA ASP A 591 -23.59 -19.36 40.38
C ASP A 591 -23.95 -20.61 41.19
N ASP A 592 -25.11 -20.58 41.84
CA ASP A 592 -25.71 -21.68 42.59
C ASP A 592 -27.19 -21.82 42.19
N ASN A 593 -27.64 -22.98 41.66
CA ASN A 593 -28.79 -23.73 42.20
C ASN A 593 -29.19 -25.03 41.43
N THR A 594 -29.47 -26.08 42.20
CA THR A 594 -30.49 -27.16 42.05
C THR A 594 -30.91 -27.78 40.69
N ASN A 595 -30.50 -29.04 40.51
CA ASN A 595 -31.33 -30.27 40.31
C ASN A 595 -32.56 -30.36 39.34
N ASN A 596 -32.42 -31.32 38.41
CA ASN A 596 -33.38 -32.37 37.99
C ASN A 596 -34.48 -32.10 36.93
N GLY A 597 -34.37 -32.80 35.77
CA GLY A 597 -35.52 -33.51 35.18
C GLY A 597 -35.97 -33.20 33.73
N ASN A 598 -35.27 -33.69 32.69
CA ASN A 598 -35.83 -34.62 31.66
C ASN A 598 -34.92 -34.94 30.44
N ASN A 599 -34.38 -36.16 30.45
CA ASN A 599 -34.25 -37.12 29.35
C ASN A 599 -33.92 -36.69 27.88
N SER A 600 -32.64 -36.77 27.50
CA SER A 600 -32.21 -37.45 26.26
C SER A 600 -30.78 -38.00 26.37
N ASN A 601 -30.63 -39.31 26.18
CA ASN A 601 -29.43 -40.17 26.24
C ASN A 601 -27.99 -39.57 26.34
N ALA A 602 -27.38 -39.89 27.50
CA ALA A 602 -25.99 -40.36 27.69
C ALA A 602 -24.81 -39.36 27.52
N PRO A 603 -23.73 -39.54 28.32
CA PRO A 603 -22.84 -38.42 28.66
C PRO A 603 -21.79 -38.14 27.58
N ALA A 604 -21.67 -36.87 27.20
CA ALA A 604 -20.35 -36.33 26.90
C ALA A 604 -19.64 -36.14 28.25
N THR A 605 -18.45 -36.70 28.41
CA THR A 605 -17.53 -36.11 29.38
C THR A 605 -16.99 -34.82 28.75
N ASP A 606 -16.71 -33.78 29.54
CA ASP A 606 -15.97 -32.59 29.05
C ASP A 606 -14.48 -32.91 28.76
N GLU A 607 -14.12 -34.19 28.67
CA GLU A 607 -12.79 -34.67 28.36
C GLU A 607 -12.61 -34.76 26.84
N TYR A 608 -11.44 -34.29 26.38
CA TYR A 608 -11.01 -34.41 25.00
C TYR A 608 -9.65 -35.10 24.96
N VAL A 609 -9.40 -35.79 23.84
CA VAL A 609 -8.10 -36.39 23.57
C VAL A 609 -7.59 -36.02 22.18
N ARG A 610 -6.28 -35.96 22.03
CA ARG A 610 -5.57 -35.70 20.77
C ARG A 610 -4.84 -36.96 20.30
N VAL A 611 -5.07 -37.32 19.04
CA VAL A 611 -4.41 -38.41 18.33
C VAL A 611 -2.91 -38.12 18.16
N THR A 612 -2.04 -39.01 18.59
CA THR A 612 -0.56 -38.81 18.58
C THR A 612 0.13 -39.34 17.33
N VAL A 613 -0.51 -40.29 16.62
CA VAL A 613 -0.05 -40.90 15.37
C VAL A 613 -1.29 -41.33 14.57
N GLY A 614 -1.20 -41.50 13.25
CA GLY A 614 -2.34 -41.93 12.41
C GLY A 614 -3.07 -43.15 12.99
N LEU A 615 -4.37 -43.03 13.25
CA LEU A 615 -5.11 -43.93 14.15
C LEU A 615 -6.46 -44.35 13.57
N ASN A 616 -6.72 -45.65 13.53
CA ASN A 616 -8.00 -46.19 13.06
C ASN A 616 -9.12 -45.92 14.07
N LEU A 617 -10.16 -45.19 13.65
CA LEU A 617 -11.46 -45.17 14.33
C LEU A 617 -12.23 -46.44 13.97
N ARG A 618 -12.74 -47.16 14.97
CA ARG A 618 -13.32 -48.51 14.80
C ARG A 618 -14.76 -48.59 15.29
N SER A 619 -15.53 -49.53 14.74
CA SER A 619 -16.93 -49.75 15.16
C SER A 619 -17.06 -50.35 16.55
N GLU A 620 -16.04 -51.06 17.03
CA GLU A 620 -16.01 -51.77 18.31
C GLU A 620 -14.62 -51.69 18.95
N PRO A 621 -14.47 -51.92 20.27
CA PRO A 621 -13.19 -51.91 20.97
C PRO A 621 -12.38 -53.22 20.74
N ASN A 622 -12.13 -53.58 19.49
CA ASN A 622 -11.26 -54.70 19.12
C ASN A 622 -10.57 -54.47 17.77
N THR A 623 -9.44 -55.13 17.50
CA THR A 623 -8.64 -54.92 16.28
C THR A 623 -9.19 -55.62 15.02
N SER A 624 -10.11 -56.57 15.20
CA SER A 624 -10.75 -57.36 14.15
C SER A 624 -12.01 -56.71 13.52
N CYS A 625 -12.63 -55.75 14.20
CA CYS A 625 -13.84 -55.10 13.72
C CYS A 625 -13.59 -54.08 12.60
N LYS A 626 -14.69 -53.59 12.01
CA LYS A 626 -14.67 -52.62 10.92
C LYS A 626 -13.96 -51.32 11.32
N VAL A 627 -12.94 -50.95 10.55
CA VAL A 627 -12.39 -49.59 10.56
C VAL A 627 -13.39 -48.66 9.89
N LEU A 628 -13.83 -47.63 10.59
CA LEU A 628 -14.74 -46.61 10.10
C LEU A 628 -14.00 -45.56 9.27
N THR A 629 -12.83 -45.12 9.76
CA THR A 629 -11.92 -44.20 9.06
C THR A 629 -10.53 -44.23 9.71
N VAL A 630 -9.55 -43.58 9.07
CA VAL A 630 -8.21 -43.32 9.63
C VAL A 630 -8.13 -41.84 10.02
N LEU A 631 -7.89 -41.58 11.30
CA LEU A 631 -7.72 -40.24 11.87
C LEU A 631 -6.26 -39.82 11.70
N SER A 632 -6.01 -38.58 11.27
CA SER A 632 -4.66 -38.04 11.15
C SER A 632 -4.07 -37.66 12.51
N THR A 633 -2.74 -37.67 12.63
CA THR A 633 -2.02 -37.11 13.79
C THR A 633 -2.50 -35.69 14.10
N GLY A 634 -2.73 -35.39 15.38
CA GLY A 634 -3.22 -34.09 15.84
C GLY A 634 -4.75 -33.95 15.87
N THR A 635 -5.51 -34.90 15.30
CA THR A 635 -6.99 -34.91 15.38
C THR A 635 -7.44 -34.88 16.84
N VAL A 636 -8.41 -34.02 17.16
CA VAL A 636 -9.01 -33.93 18.50
C VAL A 636 -10.38 -34.61 18.49
N LEU A 637 -10.66 -35.34 19.57
CA LEU A 637 -11.81 -36.19 19.76
C LEU A 637 -12.45 -35.87 21.12
N ASN A 638 -13.78 -35.78 21.17
CA ASN A 638 -14.50 -35.77 22.44
C ASN A 638 -14.59 -37.20 22.98
N VAL A 639 -14.35 -37.38 24.29
CA VAL A 639 -14.51 -38.67 24.97
C VAL A 639 -15.97 -38.84 25.37
N LEU A 640 -16.55 -39.99 25.01
CA LEU A 640 -17.88 -40.38 25.44
C LEU A 640 -17.79 -41.26 26.69
N ASP A 641 -16.92 -42.27 26.67
CA ASP A 641 -16.58 -43.06 27.85
C ASP A 641 -15.24 -43.82 27.72
N ARG A 642 -14.81 -44.39 28.86
CA ARG A 642 -13.59 -45.19 29.02
C ARG A 642 -13.88 -46.57 29.63
N LYS A 643 -15.07 -47.14 29.38
CA LYS A 643 -15.53 -48.37 30.06
C LYS A 643 -14.76 -49.63 29.66
N THR A 644 -14.14 -49.64 28.47
CA THR A 644 -13.39 -50.80 27.97
C THR A 644 -11.89 -50.58 28.12
N SER A 645 -11.21 -51.43 28.89
CA SER A 645 -9.77 -51.34 29.10
C SER A 645 -8.99 -51.37 27.76
N GLY A 646 -8.01 -50.48 27.62
CA GLY A 646 -7.22 -50.31 26.40
C GLY A 646 -7.88 -49.48 25.28
N TRP A 647 -9.16 -49.12 25.42
CA TRP A 647 -9.92 -48.40 24.39
C TRP A 647 -10.59 -47.14 24.95
N VAL A 648 -10.83 -46.17 24.08
CA VAL A 648 -11.58 -44.95 24.38
C VAL A 648 -12.74 -44.85 23.40
N HIS A 649 -13.95 -44.69 23.90
CA HIS A 649 -15.13 -44.43 23.08
C HIS A 649 -15.21 -42.92 22.82
N VAL A 650 -15.26 -42.52 21.55
CA VAL A 650 -14.99 -41.15 21.12
C VAL A 650 -15.93 -40.67 20.01
N ARG A 651 -16.16 -39.36 19.97
CA ARG A 651 -16.82 -38.65 18.86
C ARG A 651 -15.84 -37.67 18.21
N THR A 652 -15.77 -37.70 16.88
CA THR A 652 -15.06 -36.69 16.07
C THR A 652 -15.84 -35.37 16.04
N THR A 653 -15.19 -34.24 15.76
CA THR A 653 -15.88 -32.95 15.52
C THR A 653 -16.86 -32.99 14.34
N GLY A 654 -16.72 -33.94 13.41
CA GLY A 654 -17.68 -34.22 12.33
C GLY A 654 -18.85 -35.13 12.73
N GLY A 655 -19.01 -35.46 14.02
CA GLY A 655 -20.12 -36.27 14.53
C GLY A 655 -19.96 -37.79 14.42
N ALA A 656 -18.94 -38.29 13.71
CA ALA A 656 -18.69 -39.73 13.64
C ALA A 656 -18.21 -40.29 14.99
N GLU A 657 -18.85 -41.36 15.46
CA GLU A 657 -18.57 -42.05 16.72
C GLU A 657 -17.86 -43.39 16.50
N GLY A 658 -17.05 -43.82 17.47
CA GLY A 658 -16.39 -45.12 17.45
C GLY A 658 -15.33 -45.27 18.53
N TYR A 659 -14.53 -46.34 18.44
CA TYR A 659 -13.49 -46.68 19.41
C TYR A 659 -12.10 -46.44 18.83
N VAL A 660 -11.20 -45.92 19.68
CA VAL A 660 -9.76 -45.76 19.40
C VAL A 660 -8.93 -46.41 20.50
N SER A 661 -7.72 -46.87 20.18
CA SER A 661 -6.80 -47.38 21.21
C SER A 661 -6.34 -46.24 22.12
N ALA A 662 -6.36 -46.50 23.43
CA ALA A 662 -5.92 -45.55 24.45
C ALA A 662 -4.42 -45.23 24.40
N GLU A 663 -3.62 -46.05 23.70
CA GLU A 663 -2.17 -45.87 23.53
C GLU A 663 -1.82 -44.70 22.58
N TYR A 664 -2.66 -44.44 21.58
CA TYR A 664 -2.39 -43.48 20.50
C TYR A 664 -3.14 -42.15 20.66
N VAL A 665 -3.62 -41.88 21.87
CA VAL A 665 -4.32 -40.64 22.23
C VAL A 665 -3.80 -40.08 23.56
N THR A 666 -3.70 -38.77 23.66
CA THR A 666 -3.28 -38.05 24.89
C THR A 666 -4.35 -37.06 25.32
N ALA A 667 -4.44 -36.76 26.62
CA ALA A 667 -5.40 -35.77 27.12
C ALA A 667 -5.19 -34.41 26.43
N TYR A 668 -6.29 -33.75 26.07
CA TYR A 668 -6.28 -32.47 25.39
C TYR A 668 -7.26 -31.50 26.05
N ASP A 669 -6.81 -30.27 26.31
CA ASP A 669 -7.65 -29.19 26.81
C ASP A 669 -8.07 -28.27 25.65
N PRO A 670 -9.35 -28.28 25.22
CA PRO A 670 -9.83 -27.43 24.14
C PRO A 670 -9.90 -25.95 24.54
N SER A 671 -9.90 -25.60 25.84
CA SER A 671 -9.92 -24.20 26.30
C SER A 671 -8.60 -23.46 25.99
N SER A 672 -7.51 -24.21 25.76
CA SER A 672 -6.22 -23.69 25.28
C SER A 672 -6.21 -23.30 23.78
N SER A 673 -7.31 -23.55 23.06
CA SER A 673 -7.42 -23.20 21.64
C SER A 673 -7.58 -21.69 21.46
N SER A 674 -6.95 -21.13 20.43
CA SER A 674 -7.12 -19.72 20.08
C SER A 674 -7.31 -19.57 18.58
N ALA A 675 -7.99 -18.51 18.15
CA ALA A 675 -8.09 -18.12 16.75
C ALA A 675 -8.04 -16.60 16.62
N SER A 676 -7.57 -16.14 15.47
CA SER A 676 -7.59 -14.74 15.05
C SER A 676 -7.83 -14.64 13.55
N ILE A 677 -8.39 -13.52 13.11
CA ILE A 677 -8.72 -13.22 11.72
C ILE A 677 -8.22 -11.81 11.42
N SER A 678 -7.68 -11.59 10.21
CA SER A 678 -7.16 -10.29 9.76
C SER A 678 -8.22 -9.20 9.53
N VAL A 679 -9.50 -9.56 9.53
CA VAL A 679 -10.64 -8.65 9.28
C VAL A 679 -11.86 -9.08 10.10
N SER A 680 -12.68 -8.12 10.54
CA SER A 680 -13.93 -8.33 11.28
C SER A 680 -15.17 -8.46 10.37
N SER A 681 -15.09 -7.95 9.15
CA SER A 681 -16.14 -8.06 8.13
C SER A 681 -15.56 -8.17 6.72
N VAL A 682 -16.28 -8.82 5.82
CA VAL A 682 -15.99 -8.89 4.38
C VAL A 682 -17.26 -8.75 3.56
N ASP A 683 -17.17 -8.03 2.45
CA ASP A 683 -18.23 -7.91 1.46
C ASP A 683 -17.77 -8.57 0.15
N LEU A 684 -18.66 -9.33 -0.50
CA LEU A 684 -18.35 -10.02 -1.76
C LEU A 684 -19.59 -10.20 -2.64
N ALA A 685 -19.40 -10.26 -3.95
CA ALA A 685 -20.46 -10.68 -4.87
C ALA A 685 -20.71 -12.19 -4.79
N GLN A 686 -21.94 -12.61 -5.08
CA GLN A 686 -22.27 -14.02 -5.26
C GLN A 686 -21.31 -14.70 -6.25
N TYR A 687 -20.96 -15.96 -5.97
CA TYR A 687 -20.00 -16.81 -6.67
C TYR A 687 -18.51 -16.43 -6.50
N LYS A 688 -18.19 -15.33 -5.81
CA LYS A 688 -16.79 -15.02 -5.46
C LYS A 688 -16.34 -15.72 -4.18
N THR A 689 -15.03 -15.88 -4.08
CA THR A 689 -14.30 -16.26 -2.87
C THR A 689 -13.39 -15.10 -2.47
N ILE A 690 -13.28 -14.80 -1.18
CA ILE A 690 -12.25 -13.90 -0.63
C ILE A 690 -11.20 -14.72 0.13
N TYR A 691 -9.93 -14.40 -0.08
CA TYR A 691 -8.83 -14.93 0.73
C TYR A 691 -8.52 -13.95 1.85
N ILE A 692 -8.67 -14.37 3.11
CA ILE A 692 -8.23 -13.64 4.30
C ILE A 692 -7.21 -14.45 5.09
N GLN A 693 -6.36 -13.75 5.86
CA GLN A 693 -5.47 -14.42 6.80
C GLN A 693 -6.25 -14.73 8.08
N ALA A 694 -6.16 -15.97 8.53
CA ALA A 694 -6.47 -16.41 9.88
C ALA A 694 -5.21 -16.96 10.56
N SER A 695 -5.28 -17.21 11.86
CA SER A 695 -4.28 -17.98 12.60
C SER A 695 -4.98 -18.68 13.74
N SER A 696 -4.67 -19.97 13.95
CA SER A 696 -5.28 -20.78 15.00
C SER A 696 -4.25 -21.63 15.73
N SER A 697 -4.45 -21.81 17.03
CA SER A 697 -3.75 -22.78 17.87
C SER A 697 -4.75 -23.77 18.44
N GLY A 698 -4.34 -25.04 18.60
CA GLY A 698 -5.26 -26.09 19.03
C GLY A 698 -6.10 -26.66 17.89
N SER A 699 -7.23 -27.26 18.22
CA SER A 699 -8.21 -27.75 17.24
C SER A 699 -9.30 -26.71 17.03
N VAL A 700 -9.36 -26.15 15.83
CA VAL A 700 -10.31 -25.09 15.46
C VAL A 700 -11.10 -25.49 14.21
N THR A 701 -12.43 -25.43 14.28
CA THR A 701 -13.35 -25.56 13.15
C THR A 701 -13.85 -24.19 12.70
N TRP A 702 -14.28 -24.07 11.44
CA TRP A 702 -14.89 -22.86 10.90
C TRP A 702 -16.33 -23.16 10.52
N GLU A 703 -17.27 -22.50 11.19
CA GLU A 703 -18.71 -22.69 11.00
C GLU A 703 -19.38 -21.44 10.46
N SER A 704 -20.32 -21.60 9.54
CA SER A 704 -21.18 -20.52 9.07
C SER A 704 -22.50 -20.51 9.85
N SER A 705 -22.97 -19.31 10.22
CA SER A 705 -24.35 -19.13 10.71
C SER A 705 -25.40 -19.40 9.64
N ASP A 706 -25.04 -19.28 8.36
CA ASP A 706 -25.89 -19.60 7.21
C ASP A 706 -25.01 -20.06 6.03
N ALA A 707 -24.92 -21.38 5.86
CA ALA A 707 -24.15 -22.01 4.79
C ALA A 707 -24.77 -21.81 3.40
N SER A 708 -26.03 -21.39 3.29
CA SER A 708 -26.68 -21.07 2.01
C SER A 708 -26.27 -19.69 1.49
N VAL A 709 -25.92 -18.77 2.41
CA VAL A 709 -25.37 -17.44 2.09
C VAL A 709 -23.85 -17.50 1.91
N ALA A 710 -23.11 -18.04 2.88
CA ALA A 710 -21.65 -18.11 2.78
C ALA A 710 -21.05 -19.35 3.48
N THR A 711 -19.96 -19.86 2.93
CA THR A 711 -19.17 -20.97 3.49
C THR A 711 -17.70 -20.60 3.63
N ALA A 712 -16.95 -21.34 4.45
CA ALA A 712 -15.52 -21.11 4.64
C ALA A 712 -14.72 -22.41 4.58
N LYS A 713 -13.52 -22.33 3.98
CA LYS A 713 -12.57 -23.44 3.88
C LYS A 713 -11.19 -22.96 4.33
N ALA A 714 -10.62 -23.63 5.33
CA ALA A 714 -9.23 -23.42 5.71
C ALA A 714 -8.28 -23.92 4.62
N GLY A 715 -7.27 -23.12 4.29
CA GLY A 715 -6.12 -23.51 3.50
C GLY A 715 -4.92 -23.86 4.38
N VAL A 716 -3.72 -23.76 3.82
CA VAL A 716 -2.46 -24.00 4.53
C VAL A 716 -1.93 -22.70 5.16
N SER A 717 -1.02 -22.78 6.11
CA SER A 717 -0.31 -21.61 6.68
C SER A 717 -1.23 -20.45 7.14
N GLY A 718 -2.37 -20.77 7.73
CA GLY A 718 -3.35 -19.79 8.20
C GLY A 718 -4.20 -19.13 7.10
N GLN A 719 -4.27 -19.71 5.91
CA GLN A 719 -5.19 -19.23 4.87
C GLN A 719 -6.64 -19.56 5.24
N LEU A 720 -7.57 -18.62 5.02
CA LEU A 720 -8.99 -18.86 5.09
C LEU A 720 -9.68 -18.31 3.84
N PHE A 721 -10.41 -19.18 3.14
CA PHE A 721 -11.14 -18.83 1.93
C PHE A 721 -12.64 -18.82 2.25
N ILE A 722 -13.31 -17.68 2.08
CA ILE A 722 -14.74 -17.51 2.32
C ILE A 722 -15.46 -17.35 0.99
N TYR A 723 -16.44 -18.19 0.70
CA TYR A 723 -17.20 -18.21 -0.56
C TYR A 723 -18.63 -17.71 -0.35
N GLY A 724 -19.09 -16.83 -1.24
CA GLY A 724 -20.44 -16.26 -1.22
C GLY A 724 -21.38 -17.05 -2.13
N ALA A 725 -22.27 -17.84 -1.54
CA ALA A 725 -23.15 -18.77 -2.25
C ALA A 725 -24.47 -18.11 -2.71
N ALA A 726 -25.06 -17.22 -1.91
CA ALA A 726 -26.30 -16.48 -2.23
C ALA A 726 -26.34 -15.11 -1.56
N PRO A 727 -27.04 -14.10 -2.12
CA PRO A 727 -27.15 -12.78 -1.50
C PRO A 727 -27.77 -12.83 -0.10
N GLY A 728 -27.17 -12.12 0.86
CA GLY A 728 -27.59 -12.15 2.27
C GLY A 728 -26.45 -11.81 3.23
N THR A 729 -26.63 -12.10 4.51
CA THR A 729 -25.59 -11.91 5.55
C THR A 729 -25.38 -13.19 6.36
N ALA A 730 -24.12 -13.59 6.54
CA ALA A 730 -23.72 -14.71 7.39
C ALA A 730 -22.57 -14.32 8.33
N LYS A 731 -22.28 -15.15 9.32
CA LYS A 731 -21.10 -15.04 10.19
C LYS A 731 -20.28 -16.33 10.08
N ILE A 732 -19.01 -16.20 9.72
CA ILE A 732 -18.04 -17.29 9.78
C ILE A 732 -17.33 -17.21 11.14
N THR A 733 -17.47 -18.25 11.95
CA THR A 733 -16.95 -18.29 13.33
C THR A 733 -15.96 -19.44 13.48
N ALA A 734 -14.77 -19.12 13.95
CA ALA A 734 -13.82 -20.09 14.49
C ALA A 734 -14.34 -20.61 15.82
N LYS A 735 -14.45 -21.92 15.97
CA LYS A 735 -14.79 -22.57 17.25
C LYS A 735 -13.71 -23.55 17.67
N SER A 736 -13.45 -23.64 18.97
CA SER A 736 -12.67 -24.73 19.57
C SER A 736 -13.42 -26.07 19.46
N ALA A 737 -12.75 -27.18 19.77
CA ALA A 737 -13.37 -28.51 19.79
C ALA A 737 -14.53 -28.66 20.80
N ASN A 738 -14.66 -27.79 21.80
CA ASN A 738 -15.81 -27.73 22.73
C ASN A 738 -16.87 -26.68 22.33
N GLY A 739 -16.83 -26.15 21.10
CA GLY A 739 -17.83 -25.23 20.57
C GLY A 739 -17.69 -23.76 21.02
N THR A 740 -16.69 -23.43 21.85
CA THR A 740 -16.42 -22.05 22.27
C THR A 740 -16.03 -21.20 21.05
N ALA A 741 -16.72 -20.09 20.82
CA ALA A 741 -16.38 -19.14 19.77
C ALA A 741 -15.05 -18.42 20.10
N LEU A 742 -14.10 -18.47 19.17
CA LEU A 742 -12.75 -17.92 19.34
C LEU A 742 -12.54 -16.63 18.54
N ALA A 743 -13.08 -16.57 17.32
CA ALA A 743 -13.06 -15.39 16.45
C ALA A 743 -14.21 -15.46 15.45
N THR A 744 -14.75 -14.32 15.03
CA THR A 744 -15.85 -14.25 14.05
C THR A 744 -15.58 -13.16 13.03
N VAL A 745 -15.89 -13.44 11.76
CA VAL A 745 -15.96 -12.46 10.67
C VAL A 745 -17.40 -12.42 10.13
N SER A 746 -17.93 -11.21 9.97
CA SER A 746 -19.25 -11.00 9.35
C SER A 746 -19.10 -10.96 7.82
N VAL A 747 -20.06 -11.53 7.10
CA VAL A 747 -19.98 -11.73 5.65
C VAL A 747 -21.24 -11.19 4.99
N THR A 748 -21.10 -10.17 4.16
CA THR A 748 -22.20 -9.66 3.31
C THR A 748 -22.02 -10.17 1.89
N VAL A 749 -23.00 -10.88 1.36
CA VAL A 749 -23.01 -11.34 -0.03
C VAL A 749 -24.00 -10.49 -0.83
N SER A 750 -23.53 -9.85 -1.88
CA SER A 750 -24.36 -9.07 -2.81
C SER A 750 -24.83 -9.92 -4.00
N ALA A 751 -25.67 -9.34 -4.85
CA ALA A 751 -26.04 -9.92 -6.15
C ALA A 751 -24.81 -10.31 -6.99
N PRO A 752 -24.94 -11.28 -7.93
CA PRO A 752 -23.85 -11.69 -8.80
C PRO A 752 -23.49 -10.54 -9.77
N GLU A 753 -22.20 -10.39 -10.07
CA GLU A 753 -21.72 -9.36 -10.99
C GLU A 753 -22.41 -9.47 -12.36
N ALA A 754 -22.77 -8.34 -12.95
CA ALA A 754 -23.42 -8.30 -14.26
C ALA A 754 -22.61 -9.05 -15.33
N VAL A 755 -21.28 -8.88 -15.33
CA VAL A 755 -20.33 -9.57 -16.21
C VAL A 755 -19.07 -9.92 -15.41
N ARG A 756 -18.74 -11.22 -15.33
CA ARG A 756 -17.61 -11.76 -14.55
C ARG A 756 -16.26 -11.49 -15.19
N PHE A 757 -16.19 -11.60 -16.51
CA PHE A 757 -15.01 -11.33 -17.34
C PHE A 757 -15.46 -10.77 -18.69
N ALA A 758 -14.69 -9.84 -19.25
CA ALA A 758 -14.89 -9.34 -20.61
C ALA A 758 -13.53 -9.15 -21.29
N TYR A 759 -13.42 -9.56 -22.55
CA TYR A 759 -12.16 -9.62 -23.31
C TYR A 759 -12.46 -9.66 -24.82
N THR A 760 -11.42 -9.61 -25.65
CA THR A 760 -11.52 -9.95 -27.08
C THR A 760 -10.71 -11.19 -27.43
N THR A 761 -11.13 -11.88 -28.49
CA THR A 761 -10.29 -12.81 -29.25
C THR A 761 -10.26 -12.35 -30.72
N PRO A 762 -9.07 -12.03 -31.28
CA PRO A 762 -7.77 -12.01 -30.61
C PRO A 762 -7.61 -10.87 -29.57
N ASN A 763 -6.67 -11.05 -28.64
CA ASN A 763 -6.30 -10.08 -27.59
C ASN A 763 -5.53 -8.84 -28.12
N ILE A 764 -4.95 -8.97 -29.30
CA ILE A 764 -4.42 -7.87 -30.12
C ILE A 764 -5.01 -7.97 -31.53
N ILE A 765 -5.44 -6.85 -32.10
CA ILE A 765 -6.27 -6.81 -33.30
C ILE A 765 -5.53 -6.08 -34.43
N THR A 766 -5.41 -6.68 -35.61
CA THR A 766 -4.95 -5.98 -36.81
C THR A 766 -6.05 -5.08 -37.36
N ALA A 767 -5.71 -3.83 -37.68
CA ALA A 767 -6.65 -2.85 -38.22
C ALA A 767 -7.40 -3.39 -39.45
N GLY A 768 -8.72 -3.22 -39.46
CA GLY A 768 -9.62 -3.70 -40.51
C GLY A 768 -9.97 -5.18 -40.44
N SER A 769 -9.36 -5.94 -39.52
CA SER A 769 -9.72 -7.34 -39.29
C SER A 769 -10.94 -7.45 -38.37
N SER A 770 -11.75 -8.49 -38.59
CA SER A 770 -12.84 -8.85 -37.68
C SER A 770 -12.29 -9.49 -36.41
N PHE A 771 -12.88 -9.16 -35.26
CA PHE A 771 -12.55 -9.76 -33.96
C PHE A 771 -13.84 -10.01 -33.17
N ASN A 772 -13.77 -10.88 -32.16
CA ASN A 772 -14.90 -11.18 -31.29
C ASN A 772 -14.73 -10.50 -29.94
N LEU A 773 -15.74 -9.72 -29.54
CA LEU A 773 -16.01 -9.31 -28.17
C LEU A 773 -16.59 -10.51 -27.41
N LYS A 774 -16.03 -10.82 -26.25
CA LYS A 774 -16.45 -11.93 -25.39
C LYS A 774 -16.79 -11.42 -23.99
N ALA A 775 -17.87 -11.93 -23.41
CA ALA A 775 -18.27 -11.65 -22.03
C ALA A 775 -18.73 -12.94 -21.34
N VAL A 776 -18.20 -13.21 -20.16
CA VAL A 776 -18.58 -14.35 -19.33
C VAL A 776 -19.52 -13.89 -18.22
N THR A 777 -20.67 -14.56 -18.09
CA THR A 777 -21.69 -14.29 -17.08
C THR A 777 -22.10 -15.58 -16.37
N ASP A 778 -22.83 -15.45 -15.26
CA ASP A 778 -23.63 -16.56 -14.74
C ASP A 778 -24.78 -16.94 -15.71
N THR A 779 -25.47 -18.03 -15.41
CA THR A 779 -26.54 -18.61 -16.25
C THR A 779 -27.87 -17.85 -16.21
N GLN A 780 -28.04 -16.84 -15.35
CA GLN A 780 -29.26 -16.04 -15.26
C GLN A 780 -29.30 -14.87 -16.26
N LYS A 781 -28.19 -14.58 -16.96
CA LYS A 781 -28.13 -13.52 -17.99
C LYS A 781 -28.52 -14.10 -19.35
N SER A 782 -29.40 -13.42 -20.07
CA SER A 782 -29.94 -13.81 -21.38
C SER A 782 -29.37 -13.02 -22.57
N ALA A 783 -28.75 -11.86 -22.32
CA ALA A 783 -28.07 -11.07 -23.34
C ALA A 783 -26.91 -10.26 -22.76
N VAL A 784 -25.99 -9.83 -23.62
CA VAL A 784 -24.92 -8.86 -23.34
C VAL A 784 -24.96 -7.72 -24.35
N ARG A 785 -24.58 -6.53 -23.90
CA ARG A 785 -24.32 -5.34 -24.71
C ARG A 785 -22.88 -4.93 -24.52
N PHE A 786 -22.15 -4.75 -25.61
CA PHE A 786 -20.82 -4.13 -25.60
C PHE A 786 -20.92 -2.72 -26.19
N GLU A 787 -20.45 -1.71 -25.46
CA GLU A 787 -20.29 -0.34 -25.95
C GLU A 787 -18.81 -0.04 -26.10
N ILE A 788 -18.36 0.18 -27.34
CA ILE A 788 -16.98 0.59 -27.65
C ILE A 788 -16.98 2.11 -27.82
N ASP A 789 -16.24 2.81 -26.94
CA ASP A 789 -16.18 4.27 -26.92
C ASP A 789 -15.71 4.84 -28.27
N GLY A 790 -16.56 5.67 -28.89
CA GLY A 790 -16.29 6.30 -30.19
C GLY A 790 -16.46 5.40 -31.42
N VAL A 791 -16.85 4.13 -31.26
CA VAL A 791 -17.04 3.17 -32.36
C VAL A 791 -18.50 2.73 -32.50
N GLY A 792 -19.14 2.26 -31.42
CA GLY A 792 -20.54 1.82 -31.47
C GLY A 792 -20.96 0.80 -30.42
N THR A 793 -22.21 0.33 -30.54
CA THR A 793 -22.85 -0.62 -29.63
C THR A 793 -23.11 -1.95 -30.34
N TYR A 794 -22.80 -3.06 -29.67
CA TYR A 794 -22.89 -4.42 -30.18
C TYR A 794 -23.66 -5.29 -29.19
N ASP A 795 -24.91 -5.61 -29.52
CA ASP A 795 -25.78 -6.46 -28.71
C ASP A 795 -25.72 -7.92 -29.15
N THR A 796 -25.78 -8.86 -28.21
CA THR A 796 -25.81 -10.29 -28.50
C THR A 796 -26.63 -11.09 -27.47
N THR A 797 -27.40 -12.04 -27.98
CA THR A 797 -28.05 -13.12 -27.22
C THR A 797 -27.37 -14.47 -27.45
N SER A 798 -26.37 -14.54 -28.32
CA SER A 798 -25.65 -15.76 -28.66
C SER A 798 -24.54 -16.01 -27.64
N TYR A 799 -24.55 -17.20 -27.04
CA TYR A 799 -23.57 -17.62 -26.05
C TYR A 799 -23.21 -19.10 -26.20
N ASP A 800 -21.95 -19.42 -25.89
CA ASP A 800 -21.52 -20.79 -25.57
C ASP A 800 -21.75 -21.05 -24.06
N SER A 801 -21.89 -22.30 -23.66
CA SER A 801 -21.96 -22.68 -22.23
C SER A 801 -20.72 -23.47 -21.83
N GLU A 802 -20.13 -23.15 -20.69
CA GLU A 802 -18.97 -23.87 -20.13
C GLU A 802 -19.19 -24.14 -18.63
N SER A 803 -18.66 -25.25 -18.14
CA SER A 803 -18.82 -25.67 -16.74
C SER A 803 -17.52 -26.24 -16.18
N GLN A 804 -17.27 -26.02 -14.89
CA GLN A 804 -16.14 -26.56 -14.14
C GLN A 804 -16.58 -26.81 -12.69
N GLY A 805 -16.69 -28.06 -12.26
CA GLY A 805 -17.30 -28.39 -10.97
C GLY A 805 -18.72 -27.81 -10.88
N ASP A 806 -19.03 -27.11 -9.80
CA ASP A 806 -20.34 -26.47 -9.59
C ASP A 806 -20.50 -25.13 -10.34
N ASN A 807 -19.42 -24.59 -10.92
CA ASN A 807 -19.47 -23.35 -11.67
C ASN A 807 -19.98 -23.59 -13.09
N ASN A 808 -20.99 -22.83 -13.50
CA ASN A 808 -21.63 -22.89 -14.80
C ASN A 808 -21.77 -21.46 -15.34
N VAL A 809 -21.31 -21.23 -16.57
CA VAL A 809 -21.24 -19.89 -17.16
C VAL A 809 -21.77 -19.85 -18.60
N ARG A 810 -22.18 -18.65 -19.02
CA ARG A 810 -22.48 -18.31 -20.41
C ARG A 810 -21.39 -17.40 -20.96
N ILE A 811 -20.92 -17.67 -22.17
CA ILE A 811 -19.86 -16.93 -22.85
C ILE A 811 -20.48 -16.26 -24.07
N PHE A 812 -20.97 -15.04 -23.89
CA PHE A 812 -21.60 -14.23 -24.93
C PHE A 812 -20.56 -13.76 -25.95
N SER A 813 -20.96 -13.69 -27.23
CA SER A 813 -20.08 -13.34 -28.35
C SER A 813 -20.72 -12.32 -29.29
N ALA A 814 -19.99 -11.26 -29.64
CA ALA A 814 -20.36 -10.32 -30.70
C ALA A 814 -19.16 -10.02 -31.61
N SER A 815 -19.37 -9.97 -32.93
CA SER A 815 -18.31 -9.63 -33.88
C SER A 815 -18.24 -8.12 -34.10
N ALA A 816 -17.02 -7.58 -34.17
CA ALA A 816 -16.73 -6.18 -34.45
C ALA A 816 -15.54 -6.05 -35.41
N THR A 817 -15.35 -4.86 -35.98
CA THR A 817 -14.23 -4.51 -36.87
C THR A 817 -13.88 -3.05 -36.65
N ILE A 818 -12.58 -2.74 -36.54
CA ILE A 818 -12.07 -1.37 -36.36
C ILE A 818 -10.90 -1.17 -37.31
N SER A 819 -11.01 -0.18 -38.20
CA SER A 819 -10.01 0.09 -39.25
C SER A 819 -8.91 1.08 -38.87
N THR A 820 -8.99 1.69 -37.68
CA THR A 820 -8.01 2.69 -37.21
C THR A 820 -7.21 2.13 -36.03
N PRO A 821 -5.87 2.03 -36.10
CA PRO A 821 -5.03 1.69 -34.96
C PRO A 821 -5.27 2.60 -33.75
N GLY A 822 -5.23 2.04 -32.55
CA GLY A 822 -5.49 2.76 -31.30
C GLY A 822 -5.94 1.84 -30.16
N THR A 823 -5.98 2.41 -28.95
CA THR A 823 -6.58 1.77 -27.78
C THR A 823 -8.01 2.28 -27.61
N TYR A 824 -8.98 1.37 -27.49
CA TYR A 824 -10.40 1.72 -27.28
C TYR A 824 -10.89 1.13 -25.96
N THR A 825 -11.76 1.86 -25.26
CA THR A 825 -12.44 1.41 -24.05
C THR A 825 -13.74 0.70 -24.42
N VAL A 826 -14.03 -0.41 -23.75
CA VAL A 826 -15.24 -1.22 -23.98
C VAL A 826 -15.95 -1.46 -22.66
N ARG A 827 -17.26 -1.21 -22.61
CA ARG A 827 -18.13 -1.52 -21.46
C ARG A 827 -19.07 -2.66 -21.82
N ALA A 828 -19.04 -3.74 -21.05
CA ALA A 828 -19.92 -4.90 -21.20
C ALA A 828 -21.01 -4.90 -20.12
N TYR A 829 -22.26 -4.75 -20.54
CA TYR A 829 -23.48 -4.79 -19.71
C TYR A 829 -24.21 -6.12 -19.97
N SER A 830 -25.02 -6.61 -19.01
CA SER A 830 -25.83 -7.82 -19.22
C SER A 830 -27.31 -7.59 -18.94
N SER A 831 -28.16 -8.46 -19.48
CA SER A 831 -29.62 -8.41 -19.31
C SER A 831 -30.12 -9.76 -18.80
N SER A 832 -31.17 -9.73 -17.99
CA SER A 832 -31.96 -10.91 -17.58
C SER A 832 -33.40 -10.85 -18.12
N GLY A 833 -33.63 -10.11 -19.22
CA GLY A 833 -34.92 -10.05 -19.93
C GLY A 833 -35.76 -8.79 -19.68
N GLY A 834 -35.35 -7.90 -18.77
CA GLY A 834 -36.07 -6.65 -18.43
C GLY A 834 -35.36 -5.35 -18.83
N GLY A 835 -34.25 -5.44 -19.58
CA GLY A 835 -33.33 -4.33 -19.86
C GLY A 835 -31.89 -4.68 -19.50
N TYR A 836 -30.94 -3.85 -19.92
CA TYR A 836 -29.52 -4.00 -19.57
C TYR A 836 -29.23 -3.43 -18.16
N SER A 837 -28.24 -4.01 -17.49
CA SER A 837 -27.75 -3.61 -16.18
C SER A 837 -27.24 -2.17 -16.15
N SER A 838 -27.32 -1.51 -14.99
CA SER A 838 -26.58 -0.26 -14.72
C SER A 838 -25.08 -0.52 -14.62
N ASP A 839 -24.72 -1.66 -14.06
CA ASP A 839 -23.34 -2.06 -13.80
C ASP A 839 -22.75 -2.70 -15.06
N TYR A 840 -21.45 -2.49 -15.28
CA TYR A 840 -20.73 -3.00 -16.43
C TYR A 840 -19.34 -3.50 -16.05
N ARG A 841 -18.79 -4.40 -16.87
CA ARG A 841 -17.36 -4.71 -16.86
C ARG A 841 -16.66 -3.88 -17.93
N GLU A 842 -15.78 -2.98 -17.50
CA GLU A 842 -14.91 -2.23 -18.41
C GLU A 842 -13.62 -3.02 -18.71
N PHE A 843 -13.19 -2.97 -19.97
CA PHE A 843 -11.89 -3.41 -20.41
C PHE A 843 -11.43 -2.56 -21.60
N THR A 844 -10.21 -2.78 -22.09
CA THR A 844 -9.69 -2.07 -23.27
C THR A 844 -9.29 -3.06 -24.36
N ILE A 845 -9.40 -2.65 -25.61
CA ILE A 845 -8.92 -3.37 -26.80
C ILE A 845 -7.79 -2.56 -27.44
N LEU A 846 -6.84 -3.26 -28.08
CA LEU A 846 -5.72 -2.63 -28.79
C LEU A 846 -5.75 -3.07 -30.25
N VAL A 847 -5.90 -2.07 -31.13
CA VAL A 847 -5.85 -2.22 -32.58
C VAL A 847 -4.50 -1.67 -33.07
N VAL A 848 -3.78 -2.43 -33.88
CA VAL A 848 -2.45 -2.10 -34.42
C VAL A 848 -2.46 -2.20 -35.95
N SER A 849 -1.50 -1.58 -36.63
CA SER A 849 -1.38 -1.70 -38.08
C SER A 849 -1.06 -3.13 -38.56
N THR A 850 -0.35 -3.92 -37.75
CA THR A 850 0.03 -5.31 -38.06
C THR A 850 0.34 -6.15 -36.81
N THR A 851 -0.10 -7.41 -36.83
CA THR A 851 0.27 -8.46 -35.86
C THR A 851 1.21 -9.52 -36.47
N ASP A 852 1.91 -9.22 -37.56
CA ASP A 852 2.78 -10.20 -38.23
C ASP A 852 4.00 -10.58 -37.38
N SER A 853 4.53 -11.78 -37.63
CA SER A 853 5.74 -12.29 -36.97
C SER A 853 7.01 -11.55 -37.38
N ASP A 854 7.10 -11.07 -38.62
CA ASP A 854 8.35 -10.51 -39.17
C ASP A 854 8.21 -9.01 -39.55
N THR A 855 7.02 -8.41 -39.43
CA THR A 855 6.82 -6.97 -39.63
C THR A 855 7.03 -6.21 -38.31
N THR A 856 8.07 -5.38 -38.24
CA THR A 856 8.43 -4.61 -37.04
C THR A 856 7.88 -3.18 -37.10
N THR A 857 7.32 -2.69 -35.99
CA THR A 857 6.77 -1.33 -35.86
C THR A 857 7.14 -0.74 -34.50
N GLY A 858 7.03 0.59 -34.37
CA GLY A 858 7.13 1.28 -33.08
C GLY A 858 5.79 1.38 -32.33
N GLU A 859 4.76 0.65 -32.76
CA GLU A 859 3.45 0.64 -32.11
C GLU A 859 3.51 -0.11 -30.76
N SER A 860 2.66 0.28 -29.81
CA SER A 860 2.40 -0.54 -28.63
C SER A 860 1.79 -1.88 -29.05
N ARG A 861 2.18 -2.96 -28.37
CA ARG A 861 1.67 -4.32 -28.59
C ARG A 861 1.05 -4.92 -27.31
N ARG A 862 0.37 -6.05 -27.50
CA ARG A 862 -0.21 -6.93 -26.49
C ARG A 862 0.07 -8.37 -26.88
N VAL A 863 -0.06 -9.29 -25.95
CA VAL A 863 0.20 -10.72 -26.19
C VAL A 863 -0.86 -11.31 -27.11
N SER A 864 -0.44 -12.06 -28.13
CA SER A 864 -1.36 -12.77 -29.04
C SER A 864 -2.05 -13.95 -28.34
N ASP A 865 -3.19 -14.40 -28.88
CA ASP A 865 -3.89 -15.58 -28.38
C ASP A 865 -3.01 -16.84 -28.42
N SER A 866 -2.16 -16.98 -29.45
CA SER A 866 -1.22 -18.10 -29.58
C SER A 866 -0.17 -18.12 -28.46
N MET A 867 0.28 -16.95 -27.99
CA MET A 867 1.17 -16.90 -26.83
C MET A 867 0.42 -17.00 -25.51
N LEU A 868 -0.82 -16.50 -25.39
CA LEU A 868 -1.66 -16.75 -24.22
C LEU A 868 -1.91 -18.27 -24.03
N ASP A 869 -2.12 -19.02 -25.11
CA ASP A 869 -2.28 -20.48 -25.07
C ASP A 869 -0.96 -21.19 -24.68
N ASN A 870 0.18 -20.73 -25.19
CA ASN A 870 1.48 -21.24 -24.76
C ASN A 870 1.75 -20.95 -23.27
N ILE A 871 1.52 -19.73 -22.79
CA ILE A 871 1.65 -19.39 -21.36
C ILE A 871 0.72 -20.27 -20.51
N ALA A 872 -0.56 -20.38 -20.88
CA ALA A 872 -1.52 -21.25 -20.21
C ALA A 872 -1.07 -22.72 -20.13
N SER A 873 -0.38 -23.22 -21.16
CA SER A 873 0.21 -24.56 -21.17
C SER A 873 1.45 -24.72 -20.28
N TYR A 874 2.20 -23.63 -20.02
CA TYR A 874 3.36 -23.63 -19.12
C TYR A 874 2.97 -23.54 -17.66
N GLU A 875 1.99 -22.70 -17.31
CA GLU A 875 1.51 -22.54 -15.93
C GLU A 875 0.63 -23.71 -15.47
N GLY A 876 -0.10 -24.33 -16.40
CA GLY A 876 -1.08 -25.37 -16.09
C GLY A 876 -2.42 -24.81 -15.60
N TYR A 877 -3.48 -25.61 -15.74
CA TYR A 877 -4.85 -25.22 -15.41
C TYR A 877 -5.20 -25.55 -13.96
N VAL A 878 -5.33 -24.53 -13.11
CA VAL A 878 -5.66 -24.66 -11.69
C VAL A 878 -7.08 -24.08 -11.44
N PRO A 879 -8.16 -24.84 -11.69
CA PRO A 879 -9.53 -24.30 -11.64
C PRO A 879 -9.96 -23.88 -10.22
N GLN A 880 -9.41 -24.51 -9.18
CA GLN A 880 -9.66 -24.15 -7.79
C GLN A 880 -8.40 -23.61 -7.12
N VAL A 881 -8.56 -22.62 -6.24
CA VAL A 881 -7.45 -22.05 -5.46
C VAL A 881 -6.70 -23.16 -4.72
N SER A 882 -5.40 -23.24 -4.98
CA SER A 882 -4.51 -24.30 -4.50
C SER A 882 -3.19 -23.68 -4.04
N PRO A 883 -2.50 -24.26 -3.04
CA PRO A 883 -1.19 -23.77 -2.63
C PRO A 883 -0.13 -24.15 -3.67
N ASP A 884 0.60 -23.15 -4.18
CA ASP A 884 1.84 -23.39 -4.92
C ASP A 884 2.93 -23.81 -3.93
N THR A 885 3.19 -25.11 -3.86
CA THR A 885 4.16 -25.71 -2.95
C THR A 885 5.61 -25.34 -3.27
N LEU A 886 5.91 -24.93 -4.51
CA LEU A 886 7.24 -24.49 -4.93
C LEU A 886 7.48 -23.02 -4.54
N ALA A 887 6.44 -22.19 -4.56
CA ALA A 887 6.48 -20.79 -4.16
C ALA A 887 6.19 -20.55 -2.66
N GLY A 888 6.31 -21.57 -1.79
CA GLY A 888 6.11 -21.43 -0.35
C GLY A 888 4.65 -21.45 0.10
N ASN A 889 3.82 -22.24 -0.59
CA ASN A 889 2.38 -22.40 -0.39
C ASN A 889 1.53 -21.15 -0.69
N ILE A 890 1.95 -20.33 -1.65
CA ILE A 890 1.19 -19.15 -2.09
C ILE A 890 -0.12 -19.59 -2.78
N PRO A 891 -1.30 -19.04 -2.40
CA PRO A 891 -2.56 -19.35 -3.06
C PRO A 891 -2.57 -18.94 -4.54
N THR A 892 -2.79 -19.90 -5.42
CA THR A 892 -2.75 -19.71 -6.87
C THR A 892 -3.98 -20.32 -7.53
N VAL A 893 -4.50 -19.70 -8.59
CA VAL A 893 -5.69 -20.14 -9.35
C VAL A 893 -5.56 -19.76 -10.84
N GLY A 894 -6.35 -20.40 -11.71
CA GLY A 894 -6.30 -20.21 -13.16
C GLY A 894 -4.96 -20.66 -13.76
N TYR A 895 -4.36 -19.80 -14.58
CA TYR A 895 -3.05 -20.01 -15.21
C TYR A 895 -1.97 -19.19 -14.49
N GLY A 896 -1.62 -19.60 -13.26
CA GLY A 896 -0.57 -18.96 -12.46
C GLY A 896 -0.95 -17.62 -11.80
N TYR A 897 -2.23 -17.30 -11.64
CA TYR A 897 -2.64 -16.07 -10.94
C TYR A 897 -2.51 -16.23 -9.42
N VAL A 898 -1.64 -15.44 -8.81
CA VAL A 898 -1.44 -15.38 -7.36
C VAL A 898 -2.56 -14.59 -6.68
N VAL A 899 -3.31 -15.25 -5.80
CA VAL A 899 -4.38 -14.62 -5.03
C VAL A 899 -3.79 -13.84 -3.85
N SER A 900 -3.92 -12.52 -3.91
CA SER A 900 -3.48 -11.63 -2.83
C SER A 900 -4.44 -11.64 -1.64
N LYS A 901 -3.91 -11.36 -0.44
CA LYS A 901 -4.72 -11.25 0.79
C LYS A 901 -5.75 -10.14 0.66
N ASN A 902 -6.93 -10.35 1.22
CA ASN A 902 -8.09 -9.45 1.18
C ASN A 902 -8.58 -9.14 -0.25
N THR A 903 -8.29 -10.01 -1.24
CA THR A 903 -8.83 -9.89 -2.60
C THR A 903 -9.89 -10.96 -2.90
N THR A 904 -10.90 -10.56 -3.67
CA THR A 904 -11.96 -11.46 -4.15
C THR A 904 -11.61 -12.01 -5.53
N PHE A 905 -11.87 -13.30 -5.75
CA PHE A 905 -11.63 -14.01 -7.01
C PHE A 905 -12.76 -15.02 -7.28
N TYR A 906 -12.88 -15.52 -8.50
CA TYR A 906 -13.77 -16.64 -8.80
C TYR A 906 -13.03 -17.97 -8.58
N ASN A 907 -13.67 -18.90 -7.90
CA ASN A 907 -13.19 -20.26 -7.69
C ASN A 907 -13.92 -21.20 -8.67
N ASN A 908 -13.40 -22.40 -8.94
CA ASN A 908 -13.91 -23.27 -10.02
C ASN A 908 -13.90 -22.57 -11.41
N LEU A 909 -12.88 -21.76 -11.71
CA LEU A 909 -12.75 -21.07 -13.00
C LEU A 909 -12.85 -22.05 -14.16
N THR A 910 -13.70 -21.77 -15.15
CA THR A 910 -13.65 -22.50 -16.42
C THR A 910 -12.39 -22.18 -17.21
N ARG A 911 -12.10 -22.88 -18.32
CA ARG A 911 -10.90 -22.57 -19.14
C ARG A 911 -11.03 -21.19 -19.78
N SER A 912 -12.23 -20.78 -20.20
CA SER A 912 -12.46 -19.43 -20.74
C SER A 912 -12.31 -18.35 -19.67
N GLU A 913 -12.84 -18.55 -18.45
CA GLU A 913 -12.62 -17.62 -17.34
C GLU A 913 -11.12 -17.53 -16.97
N ALA A 914 -10.41 -18.67 -16.90
CA ALA A 914 -8.98 -18.71 -16.61
C ALA A 914 -8.14 -18.03 -17.71
N LYS A 915 -8.45 -18.23 -19.00
CA LYS A 915 -7.77 -17.56 -20.12
C LYS A 915 -8.08 -16.05 -20.15
N ALA A 916 -9.32 -15.65 -19.86
CA ALA A 916 -9.69 -14.24 -19.72
C ALA A 916 -8.95 -13.56 -18.55
N MET A 917 -8.82 -14.24 -17.41
CA MET A 917 -8.05 -13.78 -16.26
C MET A 917 -6.55 -13.66 -16.58
N LEU A 918 -5.98 -14.62 -17.32
CA LEU A 918 -4.61 -14.54 -17.81
C LEU A 918 -4.40 -13.32 -18.73
N ALA A 919 -5.30 -13.10 -19.70
CA ALA A 919 -5.26 -11.95 -20.59
C ALA A 919 -5.37 -10.62 -19.82
N ASP A 920 -6.31 -10.49 -18.86
CA ASP A 920 -6.44 -9.31 -18.00
C ASP A 920 -5.15 -9.04 -17.20
N THR A 921 -4.59 -10.08 -16.59
CA THR A 921 -3.35 -10.03 -15.79
C THR A 921 -2.15 -9.57 -16.63
N VAL A 922 -2.00 -10.13 -17.84
CA VAL A 922 -0.90 -9.80 -18.76
C VAL A 922 -1.05 -8.39 -19.35
N ASN A 923 -2.28 -7.97 -19.68
CA ASN A 923 -2.57 -6.66 -20.28
C ASN A 923 -2.49 -5.51 -19.27
N ARG A 924 -3.01 -5.69 -18.05
CA ARG A 924 -3.11 -4.64 -17.01
C ARG A 924 -1.93 -4.66 -16.04
N GLY A 925 -1.21 -5.79 -15.94
CA GLY A 925 0.01 -5.88 -15.17
C GLY A 925 1.17 -5.10 -15.79
N SER A 926 2.29 -5.08 -15.07
CA SER A 926 3.54 -4.46 -15.54
C SER A 926 4.08 -5.15 -16.80
N TYR A 927 3.75 -6.41 -17.07
CA TYR A 927 4.25 -7.19 -18.20
C TYR A 927 4.13 -6.46 -19.56
N THR A 928 2.91 -6.13 -19.97
CA THR A 928 2.67 -5.39 -21.23
C THR A 928 3.21 -3.96 -21.16
N THR A 929 3.10 -3.31 -20.00
CA THR A 929 3.43 -1.89 -19.83
C THR A 929 4.93 -1.63 -19.88
N GLU A 930 5.75 -2.44 -19.19
CA GLU A 930 7.20 -2.29 -19.16
C GLU A 930 7.85 -2.61 -20.51
N ILE A 931 7.34 -3.63 -21.23
CA ILE A 931 7.83 -3.95 -22.58
C ILE A 931 7.53 -2.79 -23.54
N ASN A 932 6.30 -2.28 -23.57
CA ASN A 932 5.96 -1.15 -24.44
C ASN A 932 6.72 0.15 -24.08
N ARG A 933 6.99 0.38 -22.78
CA ARG A 933 7.89 1.46 -22.35
C ARG A 933 9.32 1.23 -22.84
N PHE A 934 9.82 0.00 -22.80
CA PHE A 934 11.17 -0.34 -23.28
C PHE A 934 11.31 -0.15 -24.80
N ILE A 935 10.32 -0.55 -25.60
CA ILE A 935 10.27 -0.26 -27.05
C ILE A 935 10.38 1.25 -27.29
N SER A 936 9.41 2.00 -26.77
CA SER A 936 9.24 3.43 -27.04
C SER A 936 10.37 4.31 -26.50
N SER A 937 10.90 3.99 -25.31
CA SER A 937 11.98 4.77 -24.68
C SER A 937 13.34 4.59 -25.37
N ASN A 938 13.50 3.53 -26.17
CA ASN A 938 14.76 3.22 -26.86
C ASN A 938 14.63 3.26 -28.40
N GLY A 939 13.49 3.70 -28.92
CA GLY A 939 13.25 3.83 -30.37
C GLY A 939 13.28 2.49 -31.12
N LEU A 940 12.93 1.38 -30.45
CA LEU A 940 12.97 0.04 -31.04
C LEU A 940 11.78 -0.16 -32.00
N LEU A 941 12.01 -0.87 -33.10
CA LEU A 941 10.97 -1.45 -33.95
C LEU A 941 10.85 -2.93 -33.62
N MET A 942 9.63 -3.42 -33.37
CA MET A 942 9.40 -4.78 -32.87
C MET A 942 8.16 -5.43 -33.48
N SER A 943 8.22 -6.75 -33.69
CA SER A 943 7.16 -7.57 -34.28
C SER A 943 6.29 -8.23 -33.22
N GLN A 944 5.24 -8.93 -33.65
CA GLN A 944 4.33 -9.57 -32.71
C GLN A 944 4.97 -10.73 -31.94
N CYS A 945 5.75 -11.58 -32.61
CA CYS A 945 6.37 -12.73 -31.95
C CYS A 945 7.49 -12.33 -30.99
N GLN A 946 8.19 -11.24 -31.28
CA GLN A 946 9.16 -10.63 -30.38
C GLN A 946 8.46 -10.13 -29.10
N PHE A 947 7.33 -9.40 -29.23
CA PHE A 947 6.54 -8.98 -28.05
C PHE A 947 6.09 -10.17 -27.22
N ASP A 948 5.49 -11.17 -27.87
CA ASP A 948 4.94 -12.36 -27.23
C ASP A 948 5.99 -13.11 -26.41
N ALA A 949 7.18 -13.34 -26.97
CA ALA A 949 8.27 -14.01 -26.27
C ALA A 949 8.76 -13.23 -25.05
N LEU A 950 8.94 -11.90 -25.19
CA LEU A 950 9.32 -11.04 -24.06
C LEU A 950 8.23 -11.00 -22.98
N ALA A 951 6.95 -11.08 -23.36
CA ALA A 951 5.83 -11.09 -22.43
C ALA A 951 5.70 -12.43 -21.68
N SER A 952 5.87 -13.58 -22.33
CA SER A 952 5.95 -14.88 -21.63
C SER A 952 7.11 -14.93 -20.63
N PHE A 953 8.28 -14.43 -21.04
CA PHE A 953 9.44 -14.31 -20.17
C PHE A 953 9.09 -13.44 -18.95
N SER A 954 8.54 -12.25 -19.19
CA SER A 954 8.14 -11.30 -18.14
C SER A 954 7.10 -11.86 -17.19
N TYR A 955 6.13 -12.63 -17.68
CA TYR A 955 5.11 -13.28 -16.85
C TYR A 955 5.74 -14.24 -15.84
N ASN A 956 6.78 -14.96 -16.27
CA ASN A 956 7.46 -15.97 -15.47
C ASN A 956 8.53 -15.42 -14.52
N VAL A 957 9.33 -14.45 -14.94
CA VAL A 957 10.46 -13.93 -14.13
C VAL A 957 10.23 -12.52 -13.56
N GLY A 958 9.15 -11.85 -13.95
CA GLY A 958 8.85 -10.46 -13.61
C GLY A 958 9.26 -9.46 -14.69
N ALA A 959 8.53 -8.34 -14.78
CA ALA A 959 8.70 -7.33 -15.83
C ALA A 959 9.82 -6.30 -15.57
N GLY A 960 10.41 -6.28 -14.37
CA GLY A 960 11.35 -5.23 -13.93
C GLY A 960 12.64 -5.15 -14.76
N TYR A 961 13.02 -6.21 -15.46
CA TYR A 961 14.24 -6.22 -16.27
C TYR A 961 14.23 -5.20 -17.42
N TRP A 962 13.05 -4.79 -17.91
CA TRP A 962 12.93 -3.86 -19.04
C TRP A 962 13.18 -2.40 -18.69
N ASN A 963 12.87 -1.99 -17.45
CA ASN A 963 13.09 -0.63 -16.95
C ASN A 963 14.56 -0.35 -16.53
N GLY A 964 15.41 -1.37 -16.53
CA GLY A 964 16.84 -1.25 -16.21
C GLY A 964 17.21 -1.45 -14.74
N SER A 965 16.27 -1.82 -13.86
CA SER A 965 16.54 -2.03 -12.42
C SER A 965 17.29 -3.34 -12.07
N GLY A 966 17.75 -4.12 -13.06
CA GLY A 966 18.40 -5.40 -12.84
C GLY A 966 19.39 -5.76 -13.94
N ASN A 967 20.37 -6.61 -13.61
CA ASN A 967 21.32 -7.14 -14.59
C ASN A 967 20.61 -8.14 -15.52
N CYS A 968 20.31 -7.72 -16.74
CA CYS A 968 19.69 -8.55 -17.76
C CYS A 968 20.46 -8.43 -19.07
N TYR A 969 21.36 -9.38 -19.34
CA TYR A 969 22.16 -9.34 -20.57
C TYR A 969 21.32 -9.54 -21.83
N VAL A 970 20.18 -10.23 -21.74
CA VAL A 970 19.19 -10.32 -22.83
C VAL A 970 18.73 -8.93 -23.29
N ARG A 971 18.49 -8.00 -22.35
CA ARG A 971 18.20 -6.59 -22.67
C ARG A 971 19.38 -5.90 -23.35
N THR A 972 20.62 -6.18 -22.92
CA THR A 972 21.83 -5.66 -23.58
C THR A 972 21.93 -6.13 -25.03
N VAL A 973 21.68 -7.41 -25.31
CA VAL A 973 21.70 -7.96 -26.68
C VAL A 973 20.66 -7.29 -27.57
N ILE A 974 19.44 -7.02 -27.05
CA ILE A 974 18.43 -6.24 -27.76
C ILE A 974 18.95 -4.81 -28.03
N MET A 975 19.49 -4.12 -27.02
CA MET A 975 19.99 -2.74 -27.16
C MET A 975 21.21 -2.59 -28.10
N ASN A 976 22.00 -3.64 -28.28
CA ASN A 976 23.10 -3.69 -29.26
C ASN A 976 22.60 -3.79 -30.71
N THR A 977 21.33 -4.12 -30.92
CA THR A 977 20.79 -4.38 -32.25
C THR A 977 20.61 -3.10 -33.04
N VAL A 978 21.22 -3.05 -34.22
CA VAL A 978 21.17 -1.92 -35.15
C VAL A 978 21.03 -2.48 -36.57
N VAL A 979 20.17 -1.87 -37.38
CA VAL A 979 20.15 -2.10 -38.84
C VAL A 979 21.49 -1.60 -39.40
N PRO A 980 22.30 -2.45 -40.06
CA PRO A 980 23.62 -2.06 -40.54
C PRO A 980 23.58 -0.77 -41.36
N PRO A 981 24.45 0.22 -41.05
CA PRO A 981 24.53 1.44 -41.84
C PRO A 981 24.85 1.12 -43.30
N GLN A 982 24.16 1.76 -44.24
CA GLN A 982 24.33 1.48 -45.68
C GLN A 982 25.71 1.90 -46.22
N ASP A 983 26.40 2.78 -45.49
CA ASP A 983 27.74 3.27 -45.77
C ASP A 983 28.83 2.55 -44.96
N LEU A 984 28.47 1.55 -44.13
CA LEU A 984 29.42 0.76 -43.35
C LEU A 984 30.41 0.04 -44.28
N SER A 985 31.69 0.33 -44.12
CA SER A 985 32.75 -0.34 -44.86
C SER A 985 34.10 -0.24 -44.15
N SER A 986 35.10 -0.97 -44.62
CA SER A 986 36.47 -0.84 -44.10
C SER A 986 37.08 0.55 -44.37
N SER A 987 36.54 1.31 -45.32
CA SER A 987 36.91 2.70 -45.61
C SER A 987 36.11 3.72 -44.80
N ASN A 988 34.97 3.33 -44.24
CA ASN A 988 34.08 4.16 -43.43
C ASN A 988 33.59 3.35 -42.20
N PRO A 989 34.47 3.14 -41.20
CA PRO A 989 34.19 2.27 -40.09
C PRO A 989 33.42 2.98 -38.97
N TYR A 990 32.53 2.24 -38.30
CA TYR A 990 31.75 2.76 -37.18
C TYR A 990 32.41 2.39 -35.84
N GLY A 991 32.55 3.36 -34.94
CA GLY A 991 33.07 3.07 -33.59
C GLY A 991 32.08 2.28 -32.74
N GLY A 992 32.54 1.25 -32.05
CA GLY A 992 31.76 0.44 -31.11
C GLY A 992 32.52 0.01 -29.86
N LYS A 993 31.83 -0.71 -28.97
CA LYS A 993 32.36 -1.28 -27.71
C LYS A 993 31.82 -2.67 -27.46
N VAL A 994 32.69 -3.56 -27.00
CA VAL A 994 32.31 -4.91 -26.55
C VAL A 994 31.47 -4.84 -25.26
N THR A 995 30.30 -5.48 -25.25
CA THR A 995 29.42 -5.56 -24.07
C THR A 995 29.57 -6.85 -23.29
N ALA A 996 29.98 -7.94 -23.95
CA ALA A 996 30.21 -9.24 -23.28
C ALA A 996 31.43 -9.17 -22.36
N SER A 997 31.42 -9.94 -21.26
CA SER A 997 32.57 -10.12 -20.37
C SER A 997 33.82 -10.55 -21.13
N THR A 998 33.66 -11.51 -22.05
CA THR A 998 34.63 -11.98 -23.02
C THR A 998 33.96 -12.18 -24.39
N LEU A 999 34.59 -11.72 -25.46
CA LEU A 999 34.12 -11.85 -26.83
C LEU A 999 35.22 -12.45 -27.73
N PRO A 1000 35.13 -13.73 -28.10
CA PRO A 1000 36.03 -14.35 -29.07
C PRO A 1000 35.98 -13.64 -30.44
N MET A 1001 37.15 -13.41 -31.03
CA MET A 1001 37.31 -12.88 -32.39
C MET A 1001 37.86 -13.98 -33.29
N TYR A 1002 37.23 -14.21 -34.43
CA TYR A 1002 37.50 -15.29 -35.37
C TYR A 1002 38.05 -14.77 -36.70
N GLN A 1003 38.70 -15.63 -37.47
CA GLN A 1003 39.19 -15.30 -38.81
C GLN A 1003 38.06 -15.14 -39.83
N ASP A 1004 36.94 -15.82 -39.62
CA ASP A 1004 35.76 -15.79 -40.48
C ASP A 1004 34.47 -15.72 -39.64
N HIS A 1005 33.31 -15.42 -40.24
CA HIS A 1005 32.01 -15.29 -39.58
C HIS A 1005 31.40 -16.66 -39.18
N SER A 1006 32.17 -17.47 -38.46
CA SER A 1006 31.77 -18.76 -37.89
C SER A 1006 32.53 -19.05 -36.60
N ALA A 1007 31.83 -19.58 -35.59
CA ALA A 1007 32.45 -20.04 -34.34
C ALA A 1007 33.34 -21.28 -34.50
N SER A 1008 33.28 -21.97 -35.65
CA SER A 1008 34.20 -23.06 -36.03
C SER A 1008 35.49 -22.57 -36.71
N SER A 1009 35.59 -21.29 -37.03
CA SER A 1009 36.78 -20.69 -37.64
C SER A 1009 37.91 -20.52 -36.62
N THR A 1010 39.13 -20.28 -37.09
CA THR A 1010 40.29 -20.06 -36.20
C THR A 1010 40.09 -18.80 -35.35
N GLN A 1011 40.19 -18.95 -34.04
CA GLN A 1011 40.11 -17.83 -33.11
C GLN A 1011 41.43 -17.03 -33.11
N ILE A 1012 41.34 -15.73 -33.44
CA ILE A 1012 42.45 -14.79 -33.53
C ILE A 1012 42.84 -14.23 -32.15
N THR A 1013 41.85 -13.95 -31.30
CA THR A 1013 42.02 -13.43 -29.94
C THR A 1013 40.71 -13.46 -29.14
N THR A 1014 40.72 -12.92 -27.92
CA THR A 1014 39.53 -12.67 -27.10
C THR A 1014 39.54 -11.21 -26.66
N LEU A 1015 38.49 -10.47 -27.00
CA LEU A 1015 38.26 -9.12 -26.50
C LEU A 1015 37.60 -9.18 -25.12
N LYS A 1016 37.81 -8.15 -24.30
CA LYS A 1016 37.15 -8.00 -22.99
C LYS A 1016 36.04 -6.95 -23.06
N ILE A 1017 35.11 -6.99 -22.10
CA ILE A 1017 34.11 -5.92 -21.92
C ILE A 1017 34.74 -4.52 -21.96
N SER A 1018 34.03 -3.56 -22.56
CA SER A 1018 34.47 -2.18 -22.81
C SER A 1018 35.68 -2.01 -23.74
N THR A 1019 36.22 -3.08 -24.35
CA THR A 1019 37.19 -2.94 -25.43
C THR A 1019 36.56 -2.14 -26.57
N SER A 1020 37.20 -1.04 -26.96
CA SER A 1020 36.75 -0.25 -28.12
C SER A 1020 37.15 -0.96 -29.41
N VAL A 1021 36.21 -0.99 -30.36
CA VAL A 1021 36.36 -1.64 -31.67
C VAL A 1021 35.99 -0.64 -32.77
N ASN A 1022 36.58 -0.79 -33.95
CA ASN A 1022 36.05 -0.20 -35.17
C ASN A 1022 35.32 -1.31 -35.93
N ILE A 1023 34.01 -1.15 -36.15
CA ILE A 1023 33.16 -2.02 -36.97
C ILE A 1023 33.44 -1.68 -38.44
N LEU A 1024 33.84 -2.68 -39.22
CA LEU A 1024 34.35 -2.55 -40.59
C LEU A 1024 33.43 -3.16 -41.65
N ASP A 1025 32.58 -4.11 -41.23
CA ASP A 1025 31.76 -4.94 -42.12
C ASP A 1025 30.67 -5.65 -41.30
N TYR A 1026 29.64 -6.17 -41.97
CA TYR A 1026 28.54 -6.90 -41.37
C TYR A 1026 28.14 -8.12 -42.19
N TYR A 1027 27.86 -9.22 -41.51
CA TYR A 1027 27.33 -10.44 -42.11
C TYR A 1027 26.15 -10.96 -41.30
N ARG A 1028 25.06 -11.37 -41.97
CA ARG A 1028 23.94 -12.09 -41.35
C ARG A 1028 23.50 -13.25 -42.21
N ASP A 1029 23.47 -14.42 -41.59
CA ASP A 1029 22.85 -15.61 -42.17
C ASP A 1029 21.32 -15.46 -42.11
N SER A 1030 20.64 -15.50 -43.25
CA SER A 1030 19.18 -15.34 -43.34
C SER A 1030 18.41 -16.53 -42.76
N SER A 1031 19.01 -17.72 -42.72
CA SER A 1031 18.39 -18.96 -42.25
C SER A 1031 18.53 -19.13 -40.75
N THR A 1032 19.73 -18.90 -40.21
CA THR A 1032 20.00 -19.02 -38.76
C THR A 1032 19.81 -17.69 -38.02
N LYS A 1033 19.57 -16.58 -38.72
CA LYS A 1033 19.46 -15.21 -38.16
C LYS A 1033 20.65 -14.82 -37.27
N GLN A 1034 21.80 -15.48 -37.46
CA GLN A 1034 23.05 -15.18 -36.78
C GLN A 1034 23.73 -13.98 -37.41
N SER A 1035 24.09 -13.00 -36.59
CA SER A 1035 24.66 -11.73 -37.04
C SER A 1035 26.08 -11.53 -36.52
N TRP A 1036 26.97 -11.03 -37.38
CA TRP A 1036 28.39 -10.87 -37.11
C TRP A 1036 28.88 -9.50 -37.57
N TYR A 1037 29.76 -8.88 -36.78
CA TYR A 1037 30.52 -7.71 -37.20
C TYR A 1037 31.97 -8.10 -37.45
N LYS A 1038 32.55 -7.61 -38.54
CA LYS A 1038 34.00 -7.58 -38.71
C LYS A 1038 34.51 -6.36 -37.97
N VAL A 1039 35.48 -6.55 -37.09
CA VAL A 1039 36.01 -5.47 -36.24
C VAL A 1039 37.54 -5.41 -36.32
N SER A 1040 38.10 -4.21 -36.12
CA SER A 1040 39.50 -4.06 -35.70
C SER A 1040 39.61 -3.59 -34.25
N ALA A 1041 40.54 -4.20 -33.51
CA ALA A 1041 40.94 -3.79 -32.16
C ALA A 1041 42.37 -4.24 -31.87
N SER A 1042 43.13 -3.40 -31.16
CA SER A 1042 44.51 -3.70 -30.71
C SER A 1042 45.44 -4.24 -31.80
N GLY A 1043 45.37 -3.66 -33.01
CA GLY A 1043 46.19 -4.05 -34.17
C GLY A 1043 45.80 -5.38 -34.84
N LYS A 1044 44.70 -6.01 -34.43
CA LYS A 1044 44.13 -7.22 -35.03
C LYS A 1044 42.77 -6.91 -35.65
N SER A 1045 42.38 -7.68 -36.67
CA SER A 1045 41.06 -7.63 -37.30
C SER A 1045 40.47 -9.01 -37.45
N GLY A 1046 39.16 -9.15 -37.28
CA GLY A 1046 38.44 -10.42 -37.37
C GLY A 1046 36.94 -10.27 -37.08
N TRP A 1047 36.19 -11.36 -37.12
CA TRP A 1047 34.75 -11.39 -36.92
C TRP A 1047 34.36 -11.68 -35.47
N VAL A 1048 33.33 -11.00 -34.97
CA VAL A 1048 32.75 -11.16 -33.63
C VAL A 1048 31.22 -11.21 -33.71
N ARG A 1049 30.55 -11.77 -32.69
CA ARG A 1049 29.08 -11.77 -32.58
C ARG A 1049 28.55 -10.34 -32.56
N ALA A 1050 27.55 -10.04 -33.38
CA ALA A 1050 26.96 -8.71 -33.42
C ALA A 1050 26.19 -8.38 -32.14
N GLY A 1051 25.55 -9.39 -31.53
CA GLY A 1051 24.80 -9.22 -30.28
C GLY A 1051 25.63 -8.82 -29.06
N ASP A 1052 26.97 -8.85 -29.17
CA ASP A 1052 27.92 -8.57 -28.08
C ASP A 1052 28.75 -7.28 -28.30
N VAL A 1053 28.35 -6.45 -29.27
CA VAL A 1053 28.98 -5.16 -29.60
C VAL A 1053 27.92 -4.06 -29.70
N ALA A 1054 28.05 -3.02 -28.89
CA ALA A 1054 27.28 -1.79 -29.00
C ALA A 1054 27.97 -0.80 -29.95
N PHE A 1055 27.20 -0.03 -30.73
CA PHE A 1055 27.72 1.17 -31.40
C PHE A 1055 27.97 2.29 -30.37
N ASN A 1056 29.03 3.09 -30.57
CA ASN A 1056 29.34 4.22 -29.69
C ASN A 1056 28.33 5.38 -29.80
N SER A 1057 27.69 5.50 -30.96
CA SER A 1057 26.57 6.41 -31.22
C SER A 1057 25.55 5.68 -32.07
N THR A 1058 24.27 5.78 -31.67
CA THR A 1058 23.13 5.26 -32.42
C THR A 1058 22.30 6.38 -33.05
N SER A 1059 22.77 7.62 -32.99
CA SER A 1059 22.09 8.76 -33.61
C SER A 1059 22.03 8.57 -35.13
N GLY A 1060 20.81 8.60 -35.69
CA GLY A 1060 20.56 8.34 -37.10
C GLY A 1060 20.53 6.86 -37.50
N LEU A 1061 20.70 5.92 -36.55
CA LEU A 1061 20.64 4.48 -36.79
C LEU A 1061 19.28 3.90 -36.39
N THR A 1062 18.78 2.92 -37.15
CA THR A 1062 17.52 2.24 -36.87
C THR A 1062 17.74 1.04 -35.95
N HIS A 1063 16.99 0.96 -34.85
CA HIS A 1063 16.97 -0.19 -33.95
C HIS A 1063 15.82 -1.14 -34.30
N ASP A 1064 16.01 -2.03 -35.27
CA ASP A 1064 15.00 -3.02 -35.69
C ASP A 1064 15.32 -4.40 -35.11
N LEU A 1065 14.41 -4.97 -34.31
CA LEU A 1065 14.67 -6.23 -33.61
C LEU A 1065 14.74 -7.44 -34.56
N ASN A 1066 14.34 -7.31 -35.83
CA ASN A 1066 14.64 -8.30 -36.87
C ASN A 1066 16.15 -8.55 -37.06
N TYR A 1067 17.00 -7.59 -36.68
CA TYR A 1067 18.46 -7.67 -36.80
C TYR A 1067 19.16 -8.21 -35.52
N VAL A 1068 18.40 -8.58 -34.48
CA VAL A 1068 18.96 -9.21 -33.26
C VAL A 1068 19.77 -10.44 -33.66
N ASP A 1069 20.96 -10.60 -33.08
CA ASP A 1069 21.76 -11.82 -33.24
C ASP A 1069 21.08 -12.99 -32.51
N ALA A 1070 20.33 -13.81 -33.26
CA ALA A 1070 19.43 -14.82 -32.72
C ALA A 1070 20.13 -15.82 -31.79
N TYR A 1071 21.37 -16.21 -32.09
CA TYR A 1071 22.13 -17.15 -31.26
C TYR A 1071 22.60 -16.53 -29.95
N THR A 1072 23.16 -15.30 -29.98
CA THR A 1072 23.58 -14.60 -28.76
C THR A 1072 22.36 -14.27 -27.89
N PHE A 1073 21.24 -13.84 -28.48
CA PHE A 1073 19.98 -13.63 -27.76
C PHE A 1073 19.46 -14.93 -27.12
N GLY A 1074 19.27 -15.98 -27.92
CA GLY A 1074 18.72 -17.25 -27.46
C GLY A 1074 19.57 -17.89 -26.38
N SER A 1075 20.89 -17.88 -26.54
CA SER A 1075 21.84 -18.44 -25.58
C SER A 1075 21.80 -17.71 -24.22
N ASN A 1076 21.77 -16.38 -24.22
CA ASN A 1076 21.63 -15.59 -22.99
C ASN A 1076 20.22 -15.66 -22.39
N LEU A 1077 19.19 -15.96 -23.18
CA LEU A 1077 17.84 -16.23 -22.67
C LEU A 1077 17.77 -17.60 -21.97
N LEU A 1078 18.48 -18.61 -22.48
CA LEU A 1078 18.55 -19.94 -21.85
C LEU A 1078 19.22 -19.93 -20.47
N ASP A 1079 20.10 -18.98 -20.18
CA ASP A 1079 20.71 -18.82 -18.84
C ASP A 1079 19.65 -18.48 -17.74
N TRP A 1080 18.45 -18.02 -18.12
CA TRP A 1080 17.32 -17.77 -17.21
C TRP A 1080 16.50 -19.02 -16.87
N HIS A 1081 17.21 -20.09 -16.54
CA HIS A 1081 16.67 -21.38 -16.09
C HIS A 1081 16.92 -21.64 -14.59
N VAL A 1082 17.47 -20.67 -13.87
CA VAL A 1082 17.88 -20.79 -12.46
C VAL A 1082 16.87 -20.10 -11.54
N ALA A 1083 16.45 -20.78 -10.47
CA ALA A 1083 15.65 -20.20 -9.39
C ALA A 1083 16.20 -20.63 -8.02
N GLY A 1084 16.27 -19.71 -7.04
CA GLY A 1084 16.82 -20.02 -5.71
C GLY A 1084 18.26 -20.57 -5.72
N GLY A 1085 19.04 -20.33 -6.79
CA GLY A 1085 20.38 -20.88 -7.01
C GLY A 1085 20.43 -22.26 -7.68
N ASN A 1086 19.29 -22.92 -7.94
CA ASN A 1086 19.22 -24.24 -8.56
C ASN A 1086 18.80 -24.15 -10.03
N CYS A 1087 19.32 -25.04 -10.87
CA CYS A 1087 19.00 -25.12 -12.30
C CYS A 1087 17.74 -25.97 -12.53
N TYR A 1088 16.74 -25.44 -13.25
CA TYR A 1088 15.47 -26.11 -13.53
C TYR A 1088 15.29 -26.39 -15.02
N ILE A 1089 15.26 -27.66 -15.39
CA ILE A 1089 15.06 -28.10 -16.79
C ILE A 1089 13.72 -27.61 -17.39
N GLY A 1090 12.68 -27.45 -16.56
CA GLY A 1090 11.40 -26.88 -16.97
C GLY A 1090 11.50 -25.41 -17.40
N LEU A 1091 12.27 -24.60 -16.67
CA LEU A 1091 12.53 -23.21 -17.05
C LEU A 1091 13.39 -23.16 -18.33
N TYR A 1092 14.41 -24.02 -18.47
CA TYR A 1092 15.18 -24.13 -19.71
C TYR A 1092 14.31 -24.40 -20.93
N TYR A 1093 13.36 -25.34 -20.86
CA TYR A 1093 12.45 -25.60 -21.99
C TYR A 1093 11.54 -24.40 -22.30
N ARG A 1094 11.10 -23.63 -21.29
CA ARG A 1094 10.32 -22.41 -21.50
C ARG A 1094 11.16 -21.29 -22.13
N ARG A 1095 12.39 -21.07 -21.66
CA ARG A 1095 13.35 -20.13 -22.29
C ARG A 1095 13.64 -20.51 -23.74
N LEU A 1096 13.75 -21.81 -24.02
CA LEU A 1096 13.95 -22.33 -25.37
C LEU A 1096 12.74 -22.06 -26.28
N ALA A 1097 11.53 -22.26 -25.77
CA ALA A 1097 10.29 -21.92 -26.46
C ALA A 1097 10.17 -20.42 -26.76
N GLU A 1098 10.47 -19.57 -25.78
CA GLU A 1098 10.51 -18.11 -25.95
C GLU A 1098 11.57 -17.69 -27.00
N ALA A 1099 12.75 -18.29 -27.00
CA ALA A 1099 13.78 -18.05 -28.01
C ALA A 1099 13.40 -18.53 -29.43
N LYS A 1100 12.57 -19.58 -29.55
CA LYS A 1100 12.00 -20.04 -30.84
C LYS A 1100 10.98 -19.05 -31.39
N VAL A 1101 10.12 -18.50 -30.53
CA VAL A 1101 9.11 -17.51 -30.91
C VAL A 1101 9.77 -16.16 -31.24
N PHE A 1102 10.65 -15.64 -30.39
CA PHE A 1102 11.30 -14.34 -30.59
C PHE A 1102 12.04 -14.26 -31.92
N SER A 1103 12.89 -15.25 -32.20
CA SER A 1103 13.77 -15.22 -33.38
C SER A 1103 13.07 -15.67 -34.66
N TYR A 1104 12.12 -16.62 -34.59
CA TYR A 1104 11.59 -17.30 -35.78
C TYR A 1104 10.07 -17.37 -35.88
N GLY A 1105 9.32 -16.73 -34.97
CA GLY A 1105 7.85 -16.83 -34.95
C GLY A 1105 7.32 -18.25 -34.74
N ASN A 1106 8.15 -19.18 -34.25
CA ASN A 1106 7.82 -20.61 -34.22
C ASN A 1106 7.00 -20.98 -32.96
N TYR A 1107 5.74 -20.53 -32.93
CA TYR A 1107 4.78 -20.88 -31.87
C TYR A 1107 4.50 -22.38 -31.78
N ALA A 1108 4.57 -23.10 -32.91
CA ALA A 1108 4.30 -24.53 -32.96
C ALA A 1108 5.30 -25.33 -32.11
N GLU A 1109 6.61 -25.06 -32.23
CA GLU A 1109 7.64 -25.69 -31.39
C GLU A 1109 7.78 -25.07 -29.99
N ALA A 1110 7.00 -24.04 -29.68
CA ALA A 1110 6.91 -23.46 -28.35
C ALA A 1110 5.82 -24.12 -27.48
N SER A 1111 4.82 -24.77 -28.09
CA SER A 1111 3.80 -25.54 -27.35
C SER A 1111 4.39 -26.84 -26.77
N PRO A 1112 4.16 -27.16 -25.48
CA PRO A 1112 4.54 -28.44 -24.86
C PRO A 1112 3.91 -29.68 -25.50
N SER A 1113 2.84 -29.52 -26.29
CA SER A 1113 2.23 -30.63 -27.04
C SER A 1113 3.02 -31.03 -28.29
N ASN A 1114 4.00 -30.22 -28.72
CA ASN A 1114 4.82 -30.49 -29.89
C ASN A 1114 6.05 -31.36 -29.52
N GLY A 1115 6.31 -32.41 -30.31
CA GLY A 1115 7.48 -33.28 -30.10
C GLY A 1115 8.83 -32.56 -30.12
N ASN A 1116 8.94 -31.44 -30.84
CA ASN A 1116 10.15 -30.61 -30.87
C ASN A 1116 10.22 -29.59 -29.73
N TYR A 1117 9.25 -29.49 -28.80
CA TYR A 1117 9.27 -28.52 -27.68
C TYR A 1117 10.62 -28.49 -26.95
N LYS A 1118 11.09 -29.67 -26.54
CA LYS A 1118 12.35 -29.87 -25.79
C LYS A 1118 13.60 -29.85 -26.68
N LYS A 1119 13.45 -29.79 -28.00
CA LYS A 1119 14.56 -29.82 -28.96
C LYS A 1119 15.16 -28.43 -29.13
N ASN A 1120 16.48 -28.34 -29.01
CA ASN A 1120 17.24 -27.12 -29.32
C ASN A 1120 17.42 -26.97 -30.84
N THR A 1121 16.31 -26.70 -31.54
CA THR A 1121 16.20 -26.69 -33.00
C THR A 1121 17.17 -25.72 -33.69
N TYR A 1122 17.52 -24.62 -33.01
CA TYR A 1122 18.36 -23.54 -33.56
C TYR A 1122 19.78 -23.52 -32.98
N GLY A 1123 20.19 -24.56 -32.24
CA GLY A 1123 21.58 -24.77 -31.83
C GLY A 1123 22.14 -23.76 -30.82
N TYR A 1124 21.29 -23.14 -30.00
CA TYR A 1124 21.71 -22.21 -28.95
C TYR A 1124 22.66 -22.87 -27.94
N LYS A 1125 23.53 -22.08 -27.29
CA LYS A 1125 24.41 -22.60 -26.23
C LYS A 1125 23.57 -23.11 -25.05
N VAL A 1126 23.80 -24.36 -24.64
CA VAL A 1126 23.15 -24.95 -23.46
C VAL A 1126 23.93 -24.52 -22.19
N PRO A 1127 23.25 -24.08 -21.11
CA PRO A 1127 23.88 -23.81 -19.83
C PRO A 1127 24.56 -25.05 -19.22
N SER A 1128 25.67 -24.87 -18.52
CA SER A 1128 26.56 -25.97 -18.10
C SER A 1128 26.10 -26.79 -16.88
N CYS A 1129 24.95 -26.49 -16.28
CA CYS A 1129 24.38 -27.21 -15.14
C CYS A 1129 23.13 -28.05 -15.50
N LEU A 1130 22.92 -28.32 -16.80
CA LEU A 1130 21.79 -29.05 -17.37
C LEU A 1130 22.24 -30.28 -18.16
#